data_AF-A0A8C6SQV5-F1
#
_entry.id   AF-A0A8C6SQV5-F1
#
_cell.length_a   1.000
_cell.length_b   1.000
_cell.length_c   1.000
_cell.angle_alpha   90.00
_cell.angle_beta   90.00
_cell.angle_gamma   90.00
#
_symmetry.space_group_name_H-M   'P 1'
#
loop_
_entity.id
_entity.type
_entity.pdbx_description
1 polymer ?
#
loop_
_entity_poly.entity_id
_entity_poly.type
_entity_poly.pdbx_seq_one_letter_code
_entity_poly.pdbx_strand_id
1 'polypeptide(L)'
;AACIDPPDAEKEKTGILALQIKESRVPHSELIIALLSNAVAQFKKYKCPRMKSHLMVQMGEEYYHAKDYTKALKLLDYVMCDYRTERWWALLTAILTTALRCAYLMASVKDYIIYCMELLGRASTLKEEQKLRIENNLTKVLMNEVPEAELECDPSSASAAKSLWNDRMALAGSNEFTIEVQDYIPFIQCKAKFQSPSFHVDQPIQLKVFLKADGPNPVSFSKLAVSLSNQEYNQWCVIESSGQNTMSLVPGKTKCYSFSFVAKTEDVGKKIEMTGIELLLGSDRGRCVFLTWRGAGGDIASTHEALLASRSSRRWGRNINTNQEQEWDTITIQHSTMIISRVPRISVQLSHLPPALNNEMYCLNVTIRTQEEGVARDFKLTAGLKPGQDANLSQTTHVTLDGSTICDDTAASLIPDIPLGDLNPNEKLDKSVFVRCSTTGPRVFFCKCHKDETVTIETVIPFDVSVKFVSTKLEPLERVSIDIPFLLMTDVLSSSPWPIMLASSSLELISLTTVLETGEGASECFCLCCPPLTNNNNAVATGQYCISWRRQSSPSDSPLIQTTVTLPHILLESVPLYIHADLPSFGRVRESLPVRYHIENRTSLVQEVEMAVEPSDAFMFSGLKQVRLRILPGSEHQVLYNFYPLMAGYQTLPQLGINLPRCPSTTTQSLRRFLPQRIFVKPQGRQLDDASITAA
;
A
#
# COMPACT_ATOMS: atom_id res chain seq x y z
N ALA A 1 51.95 43.78 75.47
CA ALA A 1 51.62 42.37 75.73
C ALA A 1 51.38 42.21 77.22
N ALA A 2 50.12 42.06 77.64
CA ALA A 2 49.76 41.64 78.99
C ALA A 2 48.80 40.47 78.80
N CYS A 3 49.34 39.26 78.91
CA CYS A 3 48.57 38.03 78.88
C CYS A 3 47.67 38.06 80.12
N ILE A 4 46.34 38.03 79.94
CA ILE A 4 45.41 37.76 81.03
C ILE A 4 45.51 36.25 81.26
N ASP A 5 46.57 35.82 81.92
CA ASP A 5 46.66 34.46 82.42
C ASP A 5 45.70 34.35 83.61
N PRO A 6 44.80 33.35 83.61
CA PRO A 6 43.81 33.18 84.68
C PRO A 6 44.53 32.93 86.02
N PRO A 7 44.13 33.59 87.12
CA PRO A 7 44.82 33.49 88.40
C PRO A 7 44.73 32.10 89.06
N ASP A 8 43.90 31.18 88.55
CA ASP A 8 43.77 29.81 89.02
C ASP A 8 43.20 28.90 87.90
N ALA A 9 44.09 28.26 87.16
CA ALA A 9 43.74 27.39 86.03
C ALA A 9 42.87 26.18 86.43
N GLU A 10 42.97 25.71 87.69
CA GLU A 10 42.14 24.60 88.18
C GLU A 10 40.70 25.05 88.50
N LYS A 11 40.53 26.25 89.07
CA LYS A 11 39.19 26.82 89.28
C LYS A 11 38.49 27.17 87.98
N GLU A 12 39.22 27.67 86.99
CA GLU A 12 38.64 27.91 85.67
C GLU A 12 38.24 26.60 85.01
N LYS A 13 39.09 25.56 85.06
CA LYS A 13 38.77 24.22 84.54
C LYS A 13 37.53 23.63 85.22
N THR A 14 37.41 23.76 86.55
CA THR A 14 36.22 23.28 87.28
C THR A 14 34.98 24.12 87.00
N GLY A 15 35.11 25.44 86.81
CA GLY A 15 34.04 26.33 86.36
C GLY A 15 33.53 25.98 84.96
N ILE A 16 34.45 25.75 84.01
CA ILE A 16 34.15 25.28 82.65
C ILE A 16 33.44 23.92 82.71
N LEU A 17 33.94 22.96 83.49
CA LEU A 17 33.28 21.67 83.67
C LEU A 17 31.88 21.80 84.26
N ALA A 18 31.68 22.68 85.25
CA ALA A 18 30.37 22.92 85.85
C ALA A 18 29.38 23.57 84.86
N LEU A 19 29.86 24.48 84.00
CA LEU A 19 29.06 25.06 82.91
C LEU A 19 28.73 24.01 81.85
N GLN A 20 29.70 23.19 81.45
CA GLN A 20 29.49 22.07 80.53
C GLN A 20 28.46 21.06 81.07
N ILE A 21 28.48 20.76 82.37
CA ILE A 21 27.49 19.88 83.03
C ILE A 21 26.10 20.54 83.11
N LYS A 22 26.02 21.87 83.29
CA LYS A 22 24.74 22.57 83.23
C LYS A 22 24.19 22.60 81.80
N GLU A 23 25.07 22.83 80.84
CA GLU A 23 24.75 22.89 79.41
C GLU A 23 24.35 21.52 78.86
N SER A 24 24.94 20.42 79.36
CA SER A 24 24.54 19.05 79.01
C SER A 24 23.14 18.66 79.50
N ARG A 25 22.53 19.44 80.41
CA ARG A 25 21.16 19.22 80.90
C ARG A 25 20.10 19.96 80.08
N VAL A 26 20.51 20.84 79.16
CA VAL A 26 19.58 21.59 78.30
C VAL A 26 19.24 20.72 77.08
N PRO A 27 17.94 20.52 76.75
CA PRO A 27 17.52 19.79 75.57
C PRO A 27 17.69 20.64 74.30
N HIS A 28 18.95 20.83 73.87
CA HIS A 28 19.29 21.70 72.73
C HIS A 28 18.57 21.28 71.44
N SER A 29 18.49 19.98 71.15
CA SER A 29 17.83 19.48 69.94
C SER A 29 16.35 19.87 69.87
N GLU A 30 15.61 19.88 70.99
CA GLU A 30 14.20 20.28 70.99
C GLU A 30 14.01 21.77 70.66
N LEU A 31 14.89 22.64 71.18
CA LEU A 31 14.90 24.06 70.88
C LEU A 31 15.24 24.32 69.41
N ILE A 32 16.25 23.62 68.88
CA ILE A 32 16.66 23.74 67.48
C ILE A 32 15.53 23.27 66.56
N ILE A 33 14.89 22.13 66.86
CA ILE A 33 13.74 21.61 66.09
C ILE A 33 12.59 22.63 66.05
N ALA A 34 12.27 23.29 67.17
CA ALA A 34 11.21 24.31 67.21
C ALA A 34 11.54 25.51 66.31
N LEU A 35 12.79 25.97 66.32
CA LEU A 35 13.25 27.06 65.45
C LEU A 35 13.25 26.66 63.97
N LEU A 36 13.73 25.45 63.65
CA LEU A 36 13.73 24.91 62.29
C LEU A 36 12.30 24.74 61.75
N SER A 37 11.36 24.28 62.58
CA SER A 37 9.94 24.18 62.23
C SER A 37 9.34 25.54 61.85
N ASN A 38 9.63 26.58 62.64
CA ASN A 38 9.22 27.96 62.32
C ASN A 38 9.84 28.46 61.01
N ALA A 39 11.12 28.17 60.77
CA ALA A 39 11.81 28.52 59.53
C ALA A 39 11.18 27.82 58.31
N VAL A 40 10.91 26.51 58.40
CA VAL A 40 10.22 25.73 57.36
C VAL A 40 8.85 26.34 57.02
N ALA A 41 8.09 26.77 58.03
CA ALA A 41 6.80 27.43 57.82
C ALA A 41 6.91 28.75 57.03
N GLN A 42 7.95 29.56 57.32
CA GLN A 42 8.22 30.79 56.56
C GLN A 42 8.61 30.46 55.11
N PHE A 43 9.58 29.56 54.88
CA PHE A 43 10.00 29.23 53.52
C PHE A 43 8.91 28.51 52.70
N LYS A 44 7.98 27.81 53.36
CA LYS A 44 6.75 27.30 52.73
C LYS A 44 5.85 28.45 52.26
N LYS A 45 5.65 29.50 53.08
CA LYS A 45 4.85 30.68 52.73
C LYS A 45 5.44 31.45 51.53
N TYR A 46 6.76 31.57 51.47
CA TYR A 46 7.47 32.25 50.38
C TYR A 46 7.73 31.38 49.14
N LYS A 47 7.23 30.13 49.11
CA LYS A 47 7.39 29.18 47.98
C LYS A 47 8.85 28.89 47.60
N CYS A 48 9.72 28.69 48.60
CA CYS A 48 11.11 28.33 48.40
C CYS A 48 11.35 26.82 48.67
N PRO A 49 11.11 25.91 47.70
CA PRO A 49 11.11 24.46 47.94
C PRO A 49 12.48 23.92 48.36
N ARG A 50 13.58 24.36 47.75
CA ARG A 50 14.93 23.85 48.08
C ARG A 50 15.37 24.20 49.49
N MET A 51 15.13 25.44 49.92
CA MET A 51 15.46 25.88 51.27
C MET A 51 14.58 25.17 52.31
N LYS A 52 13.29 24.97 51.98
CA LYS A 52 12.38 24.16 52.80
C LYS A 52 12.92 22.74 52.97
N SER A 53 13.32 22.06 51.88
CA SER A 53 13.85 20.69 51.93
C SER A 53 15.18 20.63 52.71
N HIS A 54 16.08 21.60 52.54
CA HIS A 54 17.31 21.69 53.32
C HIS A 54 17.05 21.81 54.84
N LEU A 55 16.14 22.69 55.25
CA LEU A 55 15.77 22.85 56.67
C LEU A 55 15.06 21.60 57.22
N MET A 56 14.27 20.91 56.39
CA MET A 56 13.65 19.64 56.79
C MET A 56 14.69 18.53 57.02
N VAL A 57 15.80 18.53 56.26
CA VAL A 57 16.91 17.59 56.49
C VAL A 57 17.62 17.90 57.80
N GLN A 58 17.99 19.16 58.04
CA GLN A 58 18.58 19.59 59.32
C GLN A 58 17.67 19.23 60.50
N MET A 59 16.36 19.43 60.35
CA MET A 59 15.39 19.06 61.37
C MET A 59 15.32 17.53 61.58
N GLY A 60 15.45 16.74 60.51
CA GLY A 60 15.54 15.28 60.57
C GLY A 60 16.80 14.78 61.27
N GLU A 61 17.95 15.40 61.02
CA GLU A 61 19.22 15.13 61.71
C GLU A 61 19.13 15.47 63.21
N GLU A 62 18.48 16.58 63.56
CA GLU A 62 18.23 16.92 64.97
C GLU A 62 17.27 15.93 65.65
N TYR A 63 16.24 15.43 64.95
CA TYR A 63 15.39 14.37 65.47
C TYR A 63 16.16 13.05 65.68
N TYR A 64 17.16 12.76 64.84
CA TYR A 64 18.07 11.64 65.03
C TYR A 64 18.89 11.80 66.32
N HIS A 65 19.47 12.99 66.55
CA HIS A 65 20.20 13.29 67.79
C HIS A 65 19.31 13.27 69.04
N ALA A 66 18.04 13.67 68.91
CA ALA A 66 17.03 13.56 69.96
C ALA A 66 16.53 12.12 70.21
N LYS A 67 17.04 11.12 69.47
CA LYS A 67 16.64 9.70 69.53
C LYS A 67 15.19 9.42 69.11
N ASP A 68 14.52 10.36 68.45
CA ASP A 68 13.19 10.15 67.84
C ASP A 68 13.34 9.76 66.36
N TYR A 69 13.79 8.52 66.16
CA TYR A 69 14.10 7.98 64.83
C TYR A 69 12.86 7.88 63.93
N THR A 70 11.66 7.77 64.51
CA THR A 70 10.41 7.65 63.74
C THR A 70 10.05 8.96 63.05
N LYS A 71 10.19 10.10 63.74
CA LYS A 71 9.96 11.42 63.15
C LYS A 71 11.08 11.79 62.19
N ALA A 72 12.33 11.41 62.51
CA ALA A 72 13.47 11.57 61.61
C ALA A 72 13.20 10.90 60.26
N LEU A 73 12.88 9.60 60.23
CA LEU A 73 12.61 8.89 58.97
C LEU A 73 11.47 9.52 58.16
N LYS A 74 10.35 9.85 58.79
CA LYS A 74 9.20 10.46 58.08
C LYS A 74 9.57 11.78 57.37
N LEU A 75 10.40 12.61 58.00
CA LEU A 75 10.86 13.86 57.41
C LEU A 75 11.88 13.63 56.30
N LEU A 76 12.82 12.71 56.53
CA LEU A 76 13.84 12.36 55.55
C LEU A 76 13.21 11.72 54.30
N ASP A 77 12.27 10.78 54.43
CA ASP A 77 11.58 10.12 53.32
C ASP A 77 10.85 11.12 52.42
N TYR A 78 10.22 12.15 53.01
CA TYR A 78 9.58 13.22 52.25
C TYR A 78 10.57 13.96 51.35
N VAL A 79 11.76 14.29 51.89
CA VAL A 79 12.81 14.99 51.13
C VAL A 79 13.52 14.07 50.14
N MET A 80 13.68 12.78 50.47
CA MET A 80 14.29 11.80 49.57
C MET A 80 13.53 11.69 48.24
N CYS A 81 12.19 11.76 48.26
CA CYS A 81 11.38 11.74 47.05
C CYS A 81 11.75 12.87 46.07
N ASP A 82 11.90 14.09 46.60
CA ASP A 82 12.33 15.25 45.82
C ASP A 82 13.76 15.05 45.26
N TYR A 83 14.69 14.54 46.09
CA TYR A 83 16.07 14.34 45.68
C TYR A 83 16.29 13.17 44.70
N ARG A 84 15.46 12.12 44.77
CA ARG A 84 15.42 11.04 43.75
C ARG A 84 14.99 11.60 42.40
N THR A 85 13.94 12.42 42.40
CA THR A 85 13.38 13.04 41.18
C THR A 85 14.36 14.04 40.57
N GLU A 86 14.99 14.89 41.41
CA GLU A 86 15.96 15.91 40.97
C GLU A 86 17.39 15.38 40.77
N ARG A 87 17.67 14.12 41.14
CA ARG A 87 18.97 13.44 40.96
C ARG A 87 20.15 14.05 41.76
N TRP A 88 19.90 14.57 42.96
CA TRP A 88 20.95 15.06 43.85
C TRP A 88 21.66 13.91 44.59
N TRP A 89 22.41 13.06 43.87
CA TRP A 89 22.98 11.81 44.38
C TRP A 89 23.79 11.96 45.68
N ALA A 90 24.61 13.00 45.80
CA ALA A 90 25.41 13.22 47.01
C ALA A 90 24.53 13.53 48.23
N LEU A 91 23.51 14.40 48.07
CA LEU A 91 22.57 14.74 49.14
C LEU A 91 21.67 13.55 49.48
N LEU A 92 21.21 12.82 48.46
CA LEU A 92 20.43 11.60 48.63
C LEU A 92 21.23 10.54 49.39
N THR A 93 22.51 10.34 49.04
CA THR A 93 23.39 9.37 49.72
C THR A 93 23.59 9.73 51.20
N ALA A 94 23.80 11.00 51.52
CA ALA A 94 23.96 11.44 52.91
C ALA A 94 22.69 11.19 53.74
N ILE A 95 21.53 11.50 53.18
CA ILE A 95 20.23 11.30 53.85
C ILE A 95 19.88 9.82 53.97
N LEU A 96 20.12 9.02 52.92
CA LEU A 96 19.94 7.57 52.95
C LEU A 96 20.86 6.91 53.98
N THR A 97 22.10 7.40 54.15
CA THR A 97 23.02 6.90 55.18
C THR A 97 22.47 7.18 56.59
N THR A 98 21.92 8.37 56.81
CA THR A 98 21.27 8.72 58.09
C THR A 98 20.00 7.90 58.32
N ALA A 99 19.20 7.69 57.28
CA ALA A 99 17.99 6.87 57.34
C ALA A 99 18.29 5.38 57.56
N LEU A 100 19.37 4.86 56.97
CA LEU A 100 19.85 3.50 57.23
C LEU A 100 20.21 3.31 58.71
N ARG A 101 20.88 4.30 59.32
CA ARG A 101 21.18 4.31 60.77
C ARG A 101 19.89 4.32 61.60
N CYS A 102 18.92 5.17 61.25
CA CYS A 102 17.61 5.20 61.92
C CYS A 102 16.91 3.83 61.81
N ALA A 103 16.88 3.24 60.62
CA ALA A 103 16.24 1.95 60.37
C ALA A 103 16.91 0.82 61.16
N TYR A 104 18.25 0.83 61.25
CA TYR A 104 19.02 -0.08 62.10
C TYR A 104 18.65 0.09 63.59
N LEU A 105 18.65 1.32 64.09
CA LEU A 105 18.38 1.59 65.52
C LEU A 105 16.95 1.24 65.93
N MET A 106 15.99 1.31 64.99
CA MET A 106 14.60 0.89 65.21
C MET A 106 14.35 -0.60 64.93
N ALA A 107 15.34 -1.33 64.42
CA ALA A 107 15.20 -2.69 63.90
C ALA A 107 14.03 -2.84 62.89
N SER A 108 13.85 -1.83 62.02
CA SER A 108 12.87 -1.87 60.92
C SER A 108 13.45 -2.62 59.73
N VAL A 109 13.08 -3.90 59.58
CA VAL A 109 13.63 -4.78 58.55
C VAL A 109 13.34 -4.27 57.14
N LYS A 110 12.09 -3.89 56.85
CA LYS A 110 11.67 -3.47 55.51
C LYS A 110 12.41 -2.22 55.05
N ASP A 111 12.42 -1.18 55.89
CA ASP A 111 13.08 0.09 55.55
C ASP A 111 14.59 -0.09 55.45
N TYR A 112 15.19 -0.91 56.32
CA TYR A 112 16.61 -1.23 56.26
C TYR A 112 16.99 -1.93 54.94
N ILE A 113 16.19 -2.91 54.48
CA ILE A 113 16.41 -3.57 53.18
C ILE A 113 16.31 -2.56 52.02
N ILE A 114 15.29 -1.70 52.01
CA ILE A 114 15.09 -0.68 50.96
C ILE A 114 16.30 0.26 50.90
N TYR A 115 16.72 0.83 52.03
CA TYR A 115 17.85 1.77 52.06
C TYR A 115 19.18 1.08 51.72
N CYS A 116 19.40 -0.17 52.15
CA CYS A 116 20.54 -0.97 51.70
C CYS A 116 20.55 -1.13 50.18
N MET A 117 19.42 -1.53 49.59
CA MET A 117 19.31 -1.74 48.14
C MET A 117 19.56 -0.45 47.34
N GLU A 118 19.13 0.70 47.85
CA GLU A 118 19.32 1.99 47.20
C GLU A 118 20.76 2.51 47.35
N LEU A 119 21.38 2.36 48.53
CA LEU A 119 22.77 2.75 48.80
C LEU A 119 23.80 1.87 48.07
N LEU A 120 23.46 0.63 47.76
CA LEU A 120 24.26 -0.25 46.90
C LEU A 120 24.15 0.15 45.42
N GLY A 121 23.09 0.87 45.05
CA GLY A 121 22.79 1.19 43.66
C GLY A 121 23.67 2.27 43.04
N ARG A 122 23.40 2.54 41.76
CA ARG A 122 24.10 3.55 40.96
C ARG A 122 23.87 4.99 41.43
N ALA A 123 22.78 5.24 42.15
CA ALA A 123 22.42 6.54 42.71
C ALA A 123 23.27 6.94 43.93
N SER A 124 24.14 6.06 44.40
CA SER A 124 24.95 6.23 45.60
C SER A 124 26.40 6.64 45.30
N THR A 125 26.88 7.66 46.01
CA THR A 125 28.27 8.16 45.93
C THR A 125 29.21 7.51 46.94
N LEU A 126 28.79 6.43 47.61
CA LEU A 126 29.62 5.71 48.60
C LEU A 126 30.83 5.04 47.95
N LYS A 127 31.92 4.92 48.73
CA LYS A 127 33.12 4.16 48.34
C LYS A 127 32.83 2.66 48.33
N GLU A 128 33.60 1.89 47.57
CA GLU A 128 33.43 0.43 47.45
C GLU A 128 33.50 -0.29 48.80
N GLU A 129 34.42 0.08 49.69
CA GLU A 129 34.52 -0.50 51.05
C GLU A 129 33.22 -0.36 51.86
N GLN A 130 32.56 0.80 51.73
CA GLN A 130 31.30 1.08 52.41
C GLN A 130 30.16 0.29 51.76
N LYS A 131 30.13 0.18 50.43
CA LYS A 131 29.16 -0.64 49.70
C LYS A 131 29.30 -2.12 50.06
N LEU A 132 30.53 -2.66 50.14
CA LEU A 132 30.79 -4.04 50.55
C LEU A 132 30.25 -4.34 51.95
N ARG A 133 30.43 -3.42 52.91
CA ARG A 133 29.88 -3.55 54.26
C ARG A 133 28.34 -3.61 54.25
N ILE A 134 27.70 -2.69 53.53
CA ILE A 134 26.23 -2.63 53.41
C ILE A 134 25.71 -3.91 52.75
N GLU A 135 26.40 -4.43 51.72
CA GLU A 135 26.05 -5.68 51.04
C GLU A 135 26.17 -6.90 51.97
N ASN A 136 27.24 -6.98 52.76
CA ASN A 136 27.42 -8.04 53.76
C ASN A 136 26.30 -7.98 54.82
N ASN A 137 25.95 -6.78 55.29
CA ASN A 137 24.84 -6.59 56.22
C ASN A 137 23.49 -6.97 55.60
N LEU A 138 23.23 -6.60 54.34
CA LEU A 138 22.03 -6.99 53.60
C LEU A 138 21.96 -8.51 53.47
N THR A 139 23.07 -9.18 53.14
CA THR A 139 23.14 -10.64 53.03
C THR A 139 22.83 -11.32 54.35
N LYS A 140 23.40 -10.83 55.46
CA LYS A 140 23.07 -11.30 56.82
C LYS A 140 21.58 -11.16 57.11
N VAL A 141 20.99 -10.00 56.82
CA VAL A 141 19.56 -9.74 57.01
C VAL A 141 18.70 -10.67 56.17
N LEU A 142 19.08 -10.95 54.92
CA LEU A 142 18.40 -11.91 54.04
C LEU A 142 18.51 -13.36 54.56
N MET A 143 19.60 -13.72 55.22
CA MET A 143 19.80 -15.02 55.87
C MET A 143 19.19 -15.11 57.29
N ASN A 144 18.41 -14.11 57.70
CA ASN A 144 17.84 -13.99 59.04
C ASN A 144 18.89 -13.95 60.18
N GLU A 145 20.04 -13.34 59.90
CA GLU A 145 21.11 -13.04 60.85
C GLU A 145 21.11 -11.55 61.24
N VAL A 146 21.70 -11.24 62.40
CA VAL A 146 21.77 -9.86 62.92
C VAL A 146 22.85 -9.06 62.17
N PRO A 147 22.51 -7.89 61.58
CA PRO A 147 23.49 -7.02 60.91
C PRO A 147 24.48 -6.39 61.90
N GLU A 148 25.69 -6.08 61.41
CA GLU A 148 26.67 -5.32 62.19
C GLU A 148 26.22 -3.87 62.36
N ALA A 149 26.59 -3.25 63.48
CA ALA A 149 26.23 -1.86 63.77
C ALA A 149 26.70 -0.90 62.68
N GLU A 150 25.84 0.04 62.28
CA GLU A 150 26.20 1.05 61.28
C GLU A 150 27.28 2.03 61.81
N LEU A 151 28.03 2.63 60.90
CA LEU A 151 29.10 3.58 61.25
C LEU A 151 28.52 4.82 61.94
N GLU A 152 29.25 5.34 62.93
CA GLU A 152 28.91 6.57 63.70
C GLU A 152 27.67 6.43 64.61
N CYS A 153 27.19 5.21 64.88
CA CYS A 153 26.17 4.99 65.91
C CYS A 153 26.77 5.07 67.33
N ASP A 154 26.02 5.69 68.26
CA ASP A 154 26.33 5.68 69.69
C ASP A 154 26.38 4.22 70.21
N PRO A 155 27.46 3.79 70.89
CA PRO A 155 27.61 2.43 71.42
C PRO A 155 26.46 1.97 72.33
N SER A 156 25.86 2.88 73.10
CA SER A 156 24.72 2.60 73.97
C SER A 156 23.44 2.32 73.18
N SER A 157 23.22 3.07 72.09
CA SER A 157 22.04 2.90 71.23
C SER A 157 22.22 1.70 70.30
N ALA A 158 23.44 1.41 69.87
CA ALA A 158 23.77 0.24 69.05
C ALA A 158 23.59 -1.08 69.81
N SER A 159 23.92 -1.12 71.12
CA SER A 159 23.69 -2.32 71.94
C SER A 159 22.18 -2.59 72.16
N ALA A 160 21.39 -1.54 72.40
CA ALA A 160 19.94 -1.62 72.48
C ALA A 160 19.30 -2.05 71.14
N ALA A 161 19.80 -1.52 70.01
CA ALA A 161 19.36 -1.95 68.68
C ALA A 161 19.67 -3.43 68.44
N LYS A 162 20.85 -3.91 68.84
CA LYS A 162 21.22 -5.33 68.71
C LYS A 162 20.27 -6.26 69.45
N SER A 163 19.80 -5.89 70.65
CA SER A 163 18.73 -6.65 71.33
C SER A 163 17.43 -6.66 70.54
N LEU A 164 17.00 -5.52 70.00
CA LEU A 164 15.78 -5.44 69.17
C LEU A 164 15.89 -6.30 67.90
N TRP A 165 17.06 -6.33 67.26
CA TRP A 165 17.30 -7.21 66.11
C TRP A 165 17.26 -8.69 66.50
N ASN A 166 17.85 -9.09 67.63
CA ASN A 166 17.74 -10.48 68.11
C ASN A 166 16.28 -10.89 68.34
N ASP A 167 15.48 -10.03 68.96
CA ASP A 167 14.05 -10.30 69.19
C ASP A 167 13.28 -10.44 67.87
N ARG A 168 13.55 -9.57 66.89
CA ARG A 168 12.95 -9.61 65.55
C ARG A 168 13.37 -10.82 64.72
N MET A 169 14.60 -11.29 64.89
CA MET A 169 15.13 -12.48 64.20
C MET A 169 14.62 -13.78 64.83
N ALA A 170 14.32 -13.78 66.13
CA ALA A 170 13.74 -14.90 66.87
C ALA A 170 12.22 -15.06 66.66
N LEU A 171 11.52 -13.98 66.31
CA LEU A 171 10.11 -14.01 65.94
C LEU A 171 9.95 -14.70 64.56
N ALA A 172 9.23 -15.81 64.51
CA ALA A 172 8.78 -16.48 63.28
C ALA A 172 7.66 -15.69 62.54
N GLY A 173 7.83 -14.38 62.41
CA GLY A 173 6.92 -13.49 61.69
C GLY A 173 7.10 -13.58 60.18
N SER A 174 6.27 -12.84 59.44
CA SER A 174 6.28 -12.76 57.97
C SER A 174 7.69 -12.46 57.45
N ASN A 175 8.35 -13.49 56.93
CA ASN A 175 9.65 -13.42 56.27
C ASN A 175 9.54 -12.95 54.81
N GLU A 176 8.37 -12.51 54.38
CA GLU A 176 8.06 -12.08 53.03
C GLU A 176 7.91 -10.56 52.97
N PHE A 177 8.73 -9.91 52.16
CA PHE A 177 8.74 -8.47 51.99
C PHE A 177 8.55 -8.11 50.52
N THR A 178 7.46 -7.44 50.19
CA THR A 178 7.26 -6.88 48.84
C THR A 178 7.72 -5.43 48.79
N ILE A 179 8.58 -5.15 47.82
CA ILE A 179 9.13 -3.83 47.54
C ILE A 179 8.72 -3.43 46.12
N GLU A 180 7.95 -2.35 46.01
CA GLU A 180 7.59 -1.73 44.74
C GLU A 180 8.71 -0.79 44.30
N VAL A 181 9.33 -1.09 43.17
CA VAL A 181 10.56 -0.39 42.71
C VAL A 181 10.27 0.98 42.09
N GLN A 182 9.00 1.37 41.89
CA GLN A 182 8.65 2.63 41.23
C GLN A 182 9.12 3.86 42.01
N ASP A 183 9.18 3.74 43.34
CA ASP A 183 9.47 4.86 44.25
C ASP A 183 10.95 4.92 44.67
N TYR A 184 11.77 3.94 44.28
CA TYR A 184 13.15 3.76 44.72
C TYR A 184 14.10 3.47 43.55
N ILE A 185 15.41 3.59 43.79
CA ILE A 185 16.45 3.24 42.79
C ILE A 185 17.29 2.09 43.33
N PRO A 186 16.82 0.83 43.21
CA PRO A 186 17.56 -0.32 43.71
C PRO A 186 18.82 -0.57 42.87
N PHE A 187 19.77 -1.31 43.44
CA PHE A 187 20.99 -1.73 42.75
C PHE A 187 20.76 -2.77 41.64
N ILE A 188 19.58 -3.41 41.59
CA ILE A 188 19.16 -4.30 40.51
C ILE A 188 18.26 -3.52 39.56
N GLN A 189 18.70 -3.35 38.33
CA GLN A 189 17.93 -2.73 37.27
C GLN A 189 17.23 -3.80 36.43
N CYS A 190 16.02 -3.48 35.98
CA CYS A 190 15.20 -4.35 35.13
C CYS A 190 14.66 -3.58 33.92
N LYS A 191 14.85 -4.15 32.72
CA LYS A 191 14.23 -3.71 31.47
C LYS A 191 13.67 -4.93 30.76
N ALA A 192 12.46 -4.83 30.23
CA ALA A 192 11.88 -5.88 29.42
C ALA A 192 11.33 -5.37 28.09
N LYS A 193 11.31 -6.25 27.11
CA LYS A 193 10.74 -5.96 25.81
C LYS A 193 10.17 -7.21 25.16
N PHE A 194 9.05 -7.04 24.49
CA PHE A 194 8.71 -7.91 23.37
C PHE A 194 9.71 -7.66 22.24
N GLN A 195 10.10 -8.71 21.52
CA GLN A 195 11.06 -8.57 20.42
C GLN A 195 10.50 -7.75 19.24
N SER A 196 9.18 -7.81 19.04
CA SER A 196 8.48 -7.16 17.93
C SER A 196 7.17 -6.50 18.42
N PRO A 197 6.76 -5.36 17.83
CA PRO A 197 5.51 -4.65 18.18
C PRO A 197 4.25 -5.43 17.81
N SER A 198 4.37 -6.42 16.92
CA SER A 198 3.31 -7.34 16.56
C SER A 198 3.87 -8.73 16.25
N PHE A 199 3.10 -9.77 16.55
CA PHE A 199 3.39 -11.16 16.18
C PHE A 199 2.19 -11.76 15.47
N HIS A 200 2.45 -12.59 14.47
CA HIS A 200 1.40 -13.44 13.89
C HIS A 200 1.02 -14.53 14.89
N VAL A 201 -0.25 -14.93 14.89
CA VAL A 201 -0.79 -15.94 15.83
C VAL A 201 -0.07 -17.29 15.78
N ASP A 202 0.51 -17.65 14.64
CA ASP A 202 1.26 -18.89 14.40
C ASP A 202 2.75 -18.78 14.75
N GLN A 203 3.23 -17.59 15.13
CA GLN A 203 4.61 -17.37 15.50
C GLN A 203 4.79 -17.35 17.03
N PRO A 204 5.91 -17.90 17.55
CA PRO A 204 6.22 -17.78 18.96
C PRO A 204 6.52 -16.32 19.31
N ILE A 205 5.75 -15.79 20.26
CA ILE A 205 5.98 -14.49 20.87
C ILE A 205 7.23 -14.59 21.72
N GLN A 206 8.26 -13.80 21.35
CA GLN A 206 9.50 -13.72 22.11
C GLN A 206 9.49 -12.51 23.04
N LEU A 207 9.53 -12.76 24.34
CA LEU A 207 9.65 -11.76 25.40
C LEU A 207 11.04 -11.89 26.04
N LYS A 208 11.74 -10.76 26.22
CA LYS A 208 13.07 -10.73 26.84
C LYS A 208 13.09 -9.81 28.04
N VAL A 209 13.61 -10.31 29.16
CA VAL A 209 13.85 -9.56 30.40
C VAL A 209 15.36 -9.43 30.60
N PHE A 210 15.83 -8.22 30.81
CA PHE A 210 17.22 -7.87 31.02
C PHE A 210 17.39 -7.39 32.46
N LEU A 211 18.29 -8.04 33.18
CA LEU A 211 18.66 -7.69 34.55
C LEU A 211 20.12 -7.26 34.60
N LYS A 212 20.41 -6.20 35.36
CA LYS A 212 21.77 -5.72 35.62
C LYS A 212 21.90 -5.36 37.10
N ALA A 213 22.95 -5.83 37.76
CA ALA A 213 23.25 -5.48 39.14
C ALA A 213 24.46 -4.54 39.18
N ASP A 214 24.36 -3.42 39.90
CA ASP A 214 25.45 -2.45 40.07
C ASP A 214 26.24 -2.62 41.39
N GLY A 215 25.93 -3.69 42.16
CA GLY A 215 26.55 -3.98 43.45
C GLY A 215 27.98 -4.52 43.34
N PRO A 216 28.73 -4.61 44.47
CA PRO A 216 30.12 -5.09 44.50
C PRO A 216 30.25 -6.58 44.16
N ASN A 217 29.34 -7.44 44.64
CA ASN A 217 29.42 -8.89 44.49
C ASN A 217 28.25 -9.46 43.66
N PRO A 218 28.38 -10.71 43.17
CA PRO A 218 27.29 -11.39 42.47
C PRO A 218 26.06 -11.60 43.34
N VAL A 219 24.89 -11.26 42.81
CA VAL A 219 23.63 -11.36 43.53
C VAL A 219 22.82 -12.55 43.03
N SER A 220 22.49 -13.45 43.94
CA SER A 220 21.63 -14.60 43.67
C SER A 220 20.15 -14.26 43.86
N PHE A 221 19.31 -14.88 43.03
CA PHE A 221 17.85 -14.78 43.14
C PHE A 221 17.23 -16.16 42.91
N SER A 222 16.02 -16.38 43.42
CA SER A 222 15.36 -17.69 43.42
C SER A 222 14.26 -17.81 42.36
N LYS A 223 13.61 -16.69 42.00
CA LYS A 223 12.54 -16.67 41.00
C LYS A 223 12.52 -15.36 40.20
N LEU A 224 12.20 -15.46 38.92
CA LEU A 224 11.87 -14.34 38.03
C LEU A 224 10.54 -14.65 37.33
N ALA A 225 9.55 -13.78 37.47
CA ALA A 225 8.25 -13.93 36.85
C ALA A 225 7.82 -12.65 36.12
N VAL A 226 7.12 -12.80 35.00
CA VAL A 226 6.50 -11.69 34.26
C VAL A 226 5.00 -11.89 34.25
N SER A 227 4.27 -10.88 34.72
CA SER A 227 2.81 -10.81 34.65
C SER A 227 2.40 -10.10 33.35
N LEU A 228 1.48 -10.73 32.63
CA LEU A 228 0.89 -10.23 31.39
C LEU A 228 -0.58 -9.86 31.60
N SER A 229 -1.14 -9.08 30.68
CA SER A 229 -2.56 -8.67 30.69
C SER A 229 -3.50 -9.86 30.55
N ASN A 230 -3.13 -10.85 29.72
CA ASN A 230 -3.79 -12.15 29.69
C ASN A 230 -3.00 -13.13 30.59
N GLN A 231 -3.63 -13.50 31.72
CA GLN A 231 -3.04 -14.31 32.77
C GLN A 231 -2.71 -15.74 32.36
N GLU A 232 -3.38 -16.27 31.33
CA GLU A 232 -3.10 -17.61 30.83
C GLU A 232 -1.66 -17.73 30.32
N TYR A 233 -1.08 -16.63 29.85
CA TYR A 233 0.30 -16.62 29.35
C TYR A 233 1.36 -16.57 30.44
N ASN A 234 0.99 -16.24 31.69
CA ASN A 234 1.94 -16.06 32.79
C ASN A 234 2.72 -17.34 33.10
N GLN A 235 2.13 -18.51 32.90
CA GLN A 235 2.79 -19.80 33.17
C GLN A 235 4.04 -20.03 32.31
N TRP A 236 4.11 -19.47 31.11
CA TRP A 236 5.29 -19.55 30.23
C TRP A 236 6.33 -18.46 30.53
N CYS A 237 6.01 -17.54 31.44
CA CYS A 237 6.84 -16.38 31.78
C CYS A 237 7.39 -16.44 33.21
N VAL A 238 7.69 -17.65 33.70
CA VAL A 238 8.25 -17.89 35.05
C VAL A 238 9.52 -18.73 34.95
N ILE A 239 10.55 -18.33 35.70
CA ILE A 239 11.83 -19.00 35.84
C ILE A 239 12.10 -19.17 37.35
N GLU A 240 12.32 -20.40 37.80
CA GLU A 240 12.61 -20.75 39.20
C GLU A 240 13.93 -21.52 39.31
N SER A 241 14.67 -21.31 40.39
CA SER A 241 15.93 -22.01 40.65
C SER A 241 15.67 -23.49 40.95
N SER A 242 15.81 -24.34 39.94
CA SER A 242 15.90 -25.80 40.11
C SER A 242 17.34 -26.20 40.46
N GLY A 243 17.50 -27.13 41.39
CA GLY A 243 18.70 -27.38 42.22
C GLY A 243 20.06 -27.65 41.57
N GLN A 244 20.27 -27.36 40.28
CA GLN A 244 21.57 -27.37 39.61
C GLN A 244 21.97 -26.03 38.95
N ASN A 245 21.04 -25.07 38.78
CA ASN A 245 21.34 -23.77 38.19
C ASN A 245 21.13 -22.63 39.20
N THR A 246 22.25 -22.13 39.76
CA THR A 246 22.24 -20.93 40.59
C THR A 246 22.02 -19.71 39.71
N MET A 247 20.88 -19.03 39.90
CA MET A 247 20.58 -17.80 39.17
C MET A 247 21.31 -16.64 39.85
N SER A 248 22.47 -16.29 39.32
CA SER A 248 23.26 -15.14 39.78
C SER A 248 23.37 -14.06 38.71
N LEU A 249 23.41 -12.80 39.18
CA LEU A 249 23.71 -11.61 38.40
C LEU A 249 25.15 -11.20 38.73
N VAL A 250 25.99 -11.05 37.71
CA VAL A 250 27.37 -10.58 37.88
C VAL A 250 27.37 -9.05 37.86
N PRO A 251 28.09 -8.37 38.78
CA PRO A 251 28.24 -6.92 38.80
C PRO A 251 28.59 -6.32 37.45
N GLY A 252 27.87 -5.26 37.06
CA GLY A 252 28.10 -4.50 35.83
C GLY A 252 27.70 -5.20 34.54
N LYS A 253 27.43 -6.52 34.55
CA LYS A 253 27.04 -7.29 33.36
C LYS A 253 25.52 -7.39 33.22
N THR A 254 25.04 -7.28 31.98
CA THR A 254 23.62 -7.46 31.67
C THR A 254 23.33 -8.93 31.38
N LYS A 255 22.38 -9.52 32.10
CA LYS A 255 21.91 -10.90 31.86
C LYS A 255 20.51 -10.88 31.23
N CYS A 256 20.35 -11.62 30.13
CA CYS A 256 19.09 -11.69 29.38
C CYS A 256 18.38 -13.03 29.64
N TYR A 257 17.10 -12.96 30.01
CA TYR A 257 16.18 -14.09 30.15
C TYR A 257 15.15 -14.02 29.03
N SER A 258 15.02 -15.08 28.24
CA SER A 258 14.11 -15.13 27.10
C SER A 258 12.96 -16.09 27.40
N PHE A 259 11.74 -15.64 27.16
CA PHE A 259 10.50 -16.39 27.28
C PHE A 259 9.85 -16.49 25.91
N SER A 260 9.23 -17.63 25.62
CA SER A 260 8.63 -17.92 24.32
C SER A 260 7.33 -18.70 24.50
N PHE A 261 6.24 -18.19 23.91
CA PHE A 261 4.93 -18.84 23.92
C PHE A 261 4.14 -18.50 22.65
N VAL A 262 3.08 -19.25 22.34
CA VAL A 262 2.25 -19.04 21.14
C VAL A 262 0.91 -18.45 21.56
N ALA A 263 0.43 -17.43 20.82
CA ALA A 263 -0.88 -16.83 21.08
C ALA A 263 -2.02 -17.75 20.64
N LYS A 264 -3.14 -17.66 21.35
CA LYS A 264 -4.39 -18.32 20.95
C LYS A 264 -5.06 -17.57 19.80
N THR A 265 -5.83 -18.31 18.99
CA THR A 265 -6.60 -17.74 17.86
C THR A 265 -7.68 -16.74 18.29
N GLU A 266 -8.20 -16.88 19.51
CA GLU A 266 -9.17 -15.94 20.10
C GLU A 266 -8.58 -14.57 20.46
N ASP A 267 -7.25 -14.44 20.50
CA ASP A 267 -6.54 -13.21 20.84
C ASP A 267 -6.10 -12.40 19.63
N VAL A 268 -6.42 -12.85 18.40
CA VAL A 268 -6.17 -12.08 17.18
C VAL A 268 -6.90 -10.73 17.25
N GLY A 269 -6.15 -9.64 17.04
CA GLY A 269 -6.63 -8.27 17.15
C GLY A 269 -6.53 -7.67 18.56
N LYS A 270 -6.20 -8.46 19.59
CA LYS A 270 -6.00 -7.98 20.95
C LYS A 270 -4.55 -7.55 21.20
N LYS A 271 -4.38 -6.70 22.22
CA LYS A 271 -3.08 -6.21 22.70
C LYS A 271 -2.66 -6.98 23.96
N ILE A 272 -1.47 -7.58 23.94
CA ILE A 272 -0.86 -8.19 25.13
C ILE A 272 0.11 -7.18 25.72
N GLU A 273 -0.06 -6.88 27.01
CA GLU A 273 0.75 -5.91 27.75
C GLU A 273 1.42 -6.59 28.93
N MET A 274 2.63 -6.14 29.25
CA MET A 274 3.30 -6.50 30.51
C MET A 274 2.68 -5.66 31.63
N THR A 275 2.12 -6.32 32.65
CA THR A 275 1.53 -5.64 33.81
C THR A 275 2.54 -5.48 34.93
N GLY A 276 3.47 -6.43 35.08
CA GLY A 276 4.59 -6.29 35.99
C GLY A 276 5.65 -7.38 35.85
N ILE A 277 6.79 -7.16 36.49
CA ILE A 277 7.91 -8.10 36.59
C ILE A 277 8.22 -8.28 38.07
N GLU A 278 8.42 -9.52 38.51
CA GLU A 278 8.72 -9.87 39.89
C GLU A 278 10.04 -10.66 39.95
N LEU A 279 10.93 -10.23 40.84
CA LEU A 279 12.19 -10.92 41.13
C LEU A 279 12.24 -11.25 42.62
N LEU A 280 12.42 -12.52 42.95
CA LEU A 280 12.53 -12.99 44.34
C LEU A 280 13.99 -13.12 44.74
N LEU A 281 14.39 -12.36 45.76
CA LEU A 281 15.68 -12.48 46.43
C LEU A 281 15.54 -13.28 47.72
N GLY A 282 16.55 -14.09 48.03
CA GLY A 282 16.55 -14.96 49.21
C GLY A 282 15.98 -16.36 48.96
N SER A 283 15.94 -17.16 50.02
CA SER A 283 15.50 -18.56 50.00
C SER A 283 14.40 -18.80 51.04
N ASP A 284 13.71 -19.93 50.89
CA ASP A 284 12.73 -20.48 51.84
C ASP A 284 13.27 -20.68 53.27
N ARG A 285 14.60 -20.79 53.42
CA ARG A 285 15.30 -20.91 54.72
C ARG A 285 15.58 -19.56 55.40
N GLY A 286 15.44 -18.45 54.68
CA GLY A 286 15.73 -17.09 55.15
C GLY A 286 14.55 -16.15 54.93
N ARG A 287 14.84 -14.90 54.57
CA ARG A 287 13.84 -13.90 54.18
C ARG A 287 13.69 -13.84 52.67
N CYS A 288 12.44 -13.76 52.23
CA CYS A 288 12.02 -13.65 50.85
C CYS A 288 11.70 -12.18 50.54
N VAL A 289 12.44 -11.56 49.63
CA VAL A 289 12.18 -10.18 49.18
C VAL A 289 11.72 -10.18 47.73
N PHE A 290 10.47 -9.79 47.52
CA PHE A 290 9.85 -9.65 46.21
C PHE A 290 10.07 -8.24 45.68
N LEU A 291 10.95 -8.11 44.69
CA LEU A 291 11.15 -6.87 43.94
C LEU A 291 10.15 -6.82 42.79
N THR A 292 9.25 -5.85 42.82
CA THR A 292 8.18 -5.71 41.82
C THR A 292 8.34 -4.45 40.99
N TRP A 293 8.41 -4.63 39.67
CA TRP A 293 8.36 -3.57 38.68
C TRP A 293 6.98 -3.53 38.03
N ARG A 294 6.37 -2.36 37.92
CA ARG A 294 5.17 -2.14 37.11
C ARG A 294 5.54 -2.12 35.64
N GLY A 295 4.71 -2.71 34.79
CA GLY A 295 4.91 -2.73 33.35
C GLY A 295 6.13 -3.56 32.92
N ALA A 296 6.93 -2.99 32.03
CA ALA A 296 8.09 -3.65 31.42
C ALA A 296 9.43 -3.25 32.07
N GLY A 297 9.40 -2.88 33.35
CA GLY A 297 10.59 -2.47 34.11
C GLY A 297 10.80 -0.96 34.14
N GLY A 298 11.96 -0.56 34.66
CA GLY A 298 12.32 0.82 34.93
C GLY A 298 12.08 1.26 36.38
N ASP A 299 12.90 2.20 36.82
CA ASP A 299 12.81 2.87 38.13
C ASP A 299 12.59 4.39 37.93
N ILE A 300 12.49 5.14 39.02
CA ILE A 300 12.31 6.61 38.99
C ILE A 300 13.40 7.35 38.18
N ALA A 301 14.60 6.78 38.05
CA ALA A 301 15.72 7.37 37.31
C ALA A 301 15.77 6.96 35.83
N SER A 302 15.12 5.86 35.45
CA SER A 302 15.22 5.22 34.14
C SER A 302 14.66 6.04 32.95
N THR A 303 13.62 6.83 33.17
CA THR A 303 12.98 7.66 32.13
C THR A 303 13.93 8.75 31.61
N HIS A 304 14.63 9.43 32.53
CA HIS A 304 15.62 10.46 32.18
C HIS A 304 16.88 9.85 31.55
N GLU A 305 17.31 8.68 32.01
CA GLU A 305 18.42 7.91 31.41
C GLU A 305 18.13 7.55 29.95
N ALA A 306 16.92 7.06 29.65
CA ALA A 306 16.51 6.75 28.27
C ALA A 306 16.54 7.99 27.35
N LEU A 307 16.14 9.16 27.86
CA LEU A 307 16.21 10.43 27.11
C LEU A 307 17.65 10.87 26.84
N LEU A 308 18.56 10.71 27.81
CA LEU A 308 19.98 11.03 27.64
C LEU A 308 20.66 10.07 26.64
N ALA A 309 20.42 8.76 26.77
CA ALA A 309 20.93 7.75 25.85
C ALA A 309 20.48 7.99 24.40
N SER A 310 19.23 8.42 24.21
CA SER A 310 18.70 8.79 22.88
C SER A 310 19.40 10.01 22.26
N ARG A 311 19.95 10.91 23.08
CA ARG A 311 20.67 12.11 22.61
C ARG A 311 22.14 11.81 22.32
N SER A 312 22.79 10.93 23.10
CA SER A 312 24.19 10.53 22.91
C SER A 312 24.38 9.55 21.75
N SER A 313 23.39 8.68 21.49
CA SER A 313 23.38 7.71 20.38
C SER A 313 23.60 8.35 19.00
N ARG A 314 23.18 9.60 18.77
CA ARG A 314 23.40 10.29 17.49
C ARG A 314 24.87 10.64 17.20
N ARG A 315 25.77 10.56 18.20
CA ARG A 315 27.20 10.87 18.01
C ARG A 315 28.08 9.64 17.78
N TRP A 316 27.60 8.43 18.05
CA TRP A 316 28.41 7.21 17.94
C TRP A 316 28.01 6.38 16.72
N GLY A 317 28.25 6.92 15.53
CA GLY A 317 28.24 6.13 14.31
C GLY A 317 29.61 5.49 14.07
N ARG A 318 29.64 4.15 14.03
CA ARG A 318 30.76 3.25 13.64
C ARG A 318 31.74 2.84 14.75
N ASN A 319 31.45 1.70 15.37
CA ASN A 319 32.39 0.57 15.43
C ASN A 319 31.62 -0.68 15.87
N ILE A 320 31.16 -1.47 14.89
CA ILE A 320 30.60 -2.81 15.12
C ILE A 320 31.80 -3.74 15.19
N ASN A 321 32.26 -4.03 16.41
CA ASN A 321 32.97 -5.26 16.68
C ASN A 321 32.00 -6.24 17.32
N THR A 322 31.85 -7.38 16.66
CA THR A 322 31.14 -8.57 17.11
C THR A 322 31.74 -9.10 18.40
N ASN A 323 31.24 -8.65 19.55
CA ASN A 323 31.28 -9.41 20.79
C ASN A 323 29.98 -9.18 21.58
N GLN A 324 29.44 -10.29 22.08
CA GLN A 324 28.03 -10.57 22.38
C GLN A 324 27.43 -9.96 23.68
N GLU A 325 27.83 -8.77 24.12
CA GLU A 325 27.17 -8.13 25.27
C GLU A 325 26.37 -6.91 24.81
N GLN A 326 25.03 -7.04 24.76
CA GLN A 326 24.15 -5.92 24.44
C GLN A 326 24.29 -4.84 25.52
N GLU A 327 24.78 -3.67 25.13
CA GLU A 327 25.02 -2.55 26.03
C GLU A 327 23.69 -2.05 26.62
N TRP A 328 23.63 -1.92 27.95
CA TRP A 328 22.40 -1.64 28.71
C TRP A 328 21.61 -0.42 28.20
N ASP A 329 22.31 0.59 27.68
CA ASP A 329 21.72 1.84 27.19
C ASP A 329 21.05 1.70 25.82
N THR A 330 21.41 0.67 25.05
CA THR A 330 20.78 0.36 23.76
C THR A 330 19.47 -0.43 23.91
N ILE A 331 19.18 -0.92 25.10
CA ILE A 331 18.00 -1.73 25.38
C ILE A 331 16.80 -0.81 25.54
N THR A 332 15.91 -0.85 24.54
CA THR A 332 14.61 -0.18 24.56
C THR A 332 13.57 -1.05 25.27
N ILE A 333 12.70 -0.39 26.04
CA ILE A 333 11.57 -1.03 26.71
C ILE A 333 10.42 -1.13 25.71
N GLN A 334 9.87 -2.33 25.53
CA GLN A 334 8.67 -2.54 24.71
C GLN A 334 7.61 -3.28 25.52
N HIS A 335 6.72 -2.51 26.12
CA HIS A 335 5.76 -3.00 27.13
C HIS A 335 4.57 -3.78 26.56
N SER A 336 4.36 -3.74 25.24
CA SER A 336 3.21 -4.38 24.62
C SER A 336 3.52 -4.93 23.23
N THR A 337 2.68 -5.88 22.79
CA THR A 337 2.67 -6.40 21.44
C THR A 337 1.24 -6.68 20.97
N MET A 338 1.01 -6.58 19.66
CA MET A 338 -0.28 -6.87 19.02
C MET A 338 -0.28 -8.26 18.40
N ILE A 339 -1.36 -9.02 18.59
CA ILE A 339 -1.53 -10.30 17.89
C ILE A 339 -2.26 -10.05 16.59
N ILE A 340 -1.62 -10.37 15.48
CA ILE A 340 -2.16 -10.21 14.14
C ILE A 340 -2.48 -11.56 13.52
N SER A 341 -3.43 -11.59 12.59
CA SER A 341 -3.76 -12.82 11.86
C SER A 341 -2.54 -13.31 11.11
N ARG A 342 -2.41 -14.64 10.98
CA ARG A 342 -1.33 -15.25 10.20
C ARG A 342 -1.42 -14.84 8.73
N VAL A 343 -0.28 -14.85 8.04
CA VAL A 343 -0.25 -14.65 6.60
C VAL A 343 -0.77 -15.92 5.92
N PRO A 344 -1.86 -15.85 5.15
CA PRO A 344 -2.43 -17.01 4.46
C PRO A 344 -1.45 -17.52 3.39
N ARG A 345 -1.21 -18.82 3.34
CA ARG A 345 -0.33 -19.47 2.35
C ARG A 345 -1.10 -19.81 1.08
N ILE A 346 -1.58 -18.77 0.40
CA ILE A 346 -2.40 -18.90 -0.81
C ILE A 346 -1.72 -18.16 -1.95
N SER A 347 -1.57 -18.82 -3.09
CA SER A 347 -1.08 -18.21 -4.33
C SER A 347 -2.25 -17.98 -5.27
N VAL A 348 -2.32 -16.76 -5.81
CA VAL A 348 -3.30 -16.33 -6.81
C VAL A 348 -2.52 -15.94 -8.05
N GLN A 349 -2.95 -16.42 -9.20
CA GLN A 349 -2.34 -16.13 -10.50
C GLN A 349 -3.43 -15.71 -11.48
N LEU A 350 -3.18 -14.65 -12.22
CA LEU A 350 -4.08 -14.15 -13.26
C LEU A 350 -3.50 -14.51 -14.63
N SER A 351 -4.28 -15.20 -15.45
CA SER A 351 -3.92 -15.56 -16.82
C SER A 351 -4.93 -14.97 -17.81
N HIS A 352 -4.42 -14.26 -18.82
CA HIS A 352 -5.24 -13.50 -19.78
C HIS A 352 -4.43 -13.19 -21.05
N LEU A 353 -5.10 -12.71 -22.11
CA LEU A 353 -4.51 -12.43 -23.43
C LEU A 353 -4.60 -10.93 -23.76
N PRO A 354 -3.65 -10.06 -23.33
CA PRO A 354 -3.70 -8.62 -23.57
C PRO A 354 -3.41 -8.25 -25.03
N PRO A 355 -3.88 -7.11 -25.55
CA PRO A 355 -4.79 -6.14 -24.94
C PRO A 355 -6.25 -6.63 -24.94
N ALA A 356 -7.12 -5.94 -24.20
CA ALA A 356 -8.58 -6.11 -24.32
C ALA A 356 -9.09 -5.33 -25.53
N LEU A 357 -10.02 -5.89 -26.30
CA LEU A 357 -10.64 -5.17 -27.42
C LEU A 357 -11.91 -4.46 -26.94
N ASN A 358 -12.21 -3.30 -27.51
CA ASN A 358 -13.37 -2.50 -27.11
C ASN A 358 -14.68 -3.31 -27.25
N ASN A 359 -15.52 -3.28 -26.21
CA ASN A 359 -16.77 -4.03 -26.05
C ASN A 359 -16.64 -5.56 -26.06
N GLU A 360 -15.43 -6.10 -26.06
CA GLU A 360 -15.22 -7.53 -25.95
C GLU A 360 -15.59 -8.08 -24.56
N MET A 361 -16.11 -9.30 -24.51
CA MET A 361 -16.20 -10.10 -23.30
C MET A 361 -14.82 -10.69 -22.96
N TYR A 362 -13.95 -9.86 -22.39
CA TYR A 362 -12.56 -10.21 -22.10
C TYR A 362 -12.46 -11.21 -20.95
N CYS A 363 -11.86 -12.37 -21.18
CA CYS A 363 -11.73 -13.44 -20.18
C CYS A 363 -10.47 -13.30 -19.32
N LEU A 364 -10.65 -13.25 -18.01
CA LEU A 364 -9.63 -13.31 -16.97
C LEU A 364 -9.74 -14.64 -16.22
N ASN A 365 -8.75 -15.51 -16.40
CA ASN A 365 -8.69 -16.78 -15.67
C ASN A 365 -7.89 -16.59 -14.37
N VAL A 366 -8.58 -16.70 -13.24
CA VAL A 366 -8.03 -16.64 -11.89
C VAL A 366 -7.73 -18.06 -11.42
N THR A 367 -6.45 -18.38 -11.30
CA THR A 367 -5.98 -19.63 -10.71
C THR A 367 -5.60 -19.41 -9.26
N ILE A 368 -6.21 -20.17 -8.36
CA ILE A 368 -5.99 -20.09 -6.93
C ILE A 368 -5.45 -21.43 -6.45
N ARG A 369 -4.34 -21.41 -5.73
CA ARG A 369 -3.73 -22.61 -5.16
C ARG A 369 -3.44 -22.39 -3.68
N THR A 370 -3.97 -23.27 -2.85
CA THR A 370 -3.72 -23.27 -1.41
C THR A 370 -2.48 -24.10 -1.08
N GLN A 371 -1.61 -23.58 -0.22
CA GLN A 371 -0.46 -24.28 0.36
C GLN A 371 -0.67 -24.42 1.88
N GLU A 372 -1.92 -24.39 2.33
CA GLU A 372 -2.33 -24.61 3.71
C GLU A 372 -2.27 -26.10 4.06
N GLU A 373 -1.93 -26.41 5.31
CA GLU A 373 -1.92 -27.81 5.81
C GLU A 373 -3.32 -28.32 6.15
N GLY A 374 -4.28 -27.41 6.39
CA GLY A 374 -5.68 -27.71 6.68
C GLY A 374 -6.65 -27.20 5.60
N VAL A 375 -7.90 -27.63 5.68
CA VAL A 375 -8.97 -27.19 4.77
C VAL A 375 -9.27 -25.70 4.99
N ALA A 376 -9.16 -24.89 3.95
CA ALA A 376 -9.57 -23.49 3.97
C ALA A 376 -11.09 -23.42 3.77
N ARG A 377 -11.83 -22.91 4.76
CA ARG A 377 -13.29 -22.83 4.74
C ARG A 377 -13.80 -21.45 4.35
N ASP A 378 -15.00 -21.39 3.77
CA ASP A 378 -15.69 -20.16 3.35
C ASP A 378 -14.82 -19.25 2.47
N PHE A 379 -14.19 -19.85 1.45
CA PHE A 379 -13.29 -19.12 0.58
C PHE A 379 -14.08 -18.21 -0.37
N LYS A 380 -13.76 -16.91 -0.35
CA LYS A 380 -14.45 -15.86 -1.13
C LYS A 380 -13.45 -15.11 -2.01
N LEU A 381 -13.88 -14.79 -3.23
CA LEU A 381 -13.11 -14.02 -4.21
C LEU A 381 -13.82 -12.71 -4.53
N THR A 382 -13.09 -11.61 -4.48
CA THR A 382 -13.52 -10.33 -5.02
C THR A 382 -12.75 -10.06 -6.30
N ALA A 383 -13.42 -9.83 -7.43
CA ALA A 383 -12.77 -9.65 -8.73
C ALA A 383 -13.41 -8.52 -9.53
N GLY A 384 -12.59 -7.66 -10.12
CA GLY A 384 -13.05 -6.58 -11.00
C GLY A 384 -12.12 -5.38 -11.04
N LEU A 385 -12.67 -4.21 -11.35
CA LEU A 385 -11.93 -2.95 -11.42
C LEU A 385 -11.46 -2.54 -10.02
N LYS A 386 -10.18 -2.19 -9.88
CA LYS A 386 -9.61 -1.76 -8.60
C LYS A 386 -10.27 -0.46 -8.11
N PRO A 387 -10.81 -0.41 -6.88
CA PRO A 387 -11.36 0.80 -6.28
C PRO A 387 -10.31 1.91 -6.19
N GLY A 388 -10.74 3.16 -6.36
CA GLY A 388 -9.88 4.34 -6.28
C GLY A 388 -9.26 4.79 -7.61
N GLN A 389 -9.65 4.19 -8.74
CA GLN A 389 -9.38 4.71 -10.08
C GLN A 389 -10.40 5.78 -10.50
N ASP A 390 -10.22 6.38 -11.67
CA ASP A 390 -11.12 7.41 -12.22
C ASP A 390 -12.59 6.94 -12.23
N ALA A 391 -13.48 7.81 -11.74
CA ALA A 391 -14.90 7.48 -11.58
C ALA A 391 -15.57 7.07 -12.90
N ASN A 392 -15.14 7.65 -14.03
CA ASN A 392 -15.67 7.32 -15.36
C ASN A 392 -15.35 5.87 -15.78
N LEU A 393 -14.27 5.27 -15.26
CA LEU A 393 -13.92 3.89 -15.57
C LEU A 393 -14.90 2.91 -14.94
N SER A 394 -15.45 3.22 -13.76
CA SER A 394 -16.46 2.36 -13.11
C SER A 394 -17.78 2.27 -13.88
N GLN A 395 -18.15 3.31 -14.65
CA GLN A 395 -19.36 3.32 -15.47
C GLN A 395 -19.17 2.68 -16.84
N THR A 396 -17.92 2.51 -17.28
CA THR A 396 -17.56 2.02 -18.61
C THR A 396 -16.95 0.62 -18.56
N THR A 397 -16.95 -0.01 -17.38
CA THR A 397 -16.35 -1.32 -17.12
C THR A 397 -17.36 -2.20 -16.40
N HIS A 398 -17.68 -3.34 -16.99
CA HIS A 398 -18.71 -4.26 -16.50
C HIS A 398 -18.10 -5.64 -16.31
N VAL A 399 -18.35 -6.27 -15.16
CA VAL A 399 -17.78 -7.56 -14.78
C VAL A 399 -18.89 -8.57 -14.55
N THR A 400 -18.70 -9.80 -15.05
CA THR A 400 -19.63 -10.93 -14.86
C THR A 400 -18.87 -12.24 -14.67
N LEU A 401 -19.56 -13.24 -14.14
CA LEU A 401 -19.08 -14.63 -14.04
C LEU A 401 -19.60 -15.51 -15.17
N ASP A 402 -20.65 -15.07 -15.87
CA ASP A 402 -21.24 -15.77 -17.00
C ASP A 402 -20.74 -15.17 -18.32
N GLY A 403 -19.98 -15.95 -19.08
CA GLY A 403 -19.43 -15.53 -20.37
C GLY A 403 -20.36 -15.80 -21.56
N SER A 404 -21.54 -16.37 -21.35
CA SER A 404 -22.47 -16.75 -22.43
C SER A 404 -23.29 -15.58 -22.97
N THR A 405 -23.51 -14.54 -22.16
CA THR A 405 -24.30 -13.35 -22.51
C THR A 405 -23.45 -12.09 -22.43
N ILE A 406 -23.75 -11.11 -23.27
CA ILE A 406 -23.09 -9.80 -23.22
C ILE A 406 -23.61 -9.06 -21.98
N CYS A 407 -22.71 -8.49 -21.18
CA CYS A 407 -23.11 -7.73 -19.99
C CYS A 407 -23.97 -6.51 -20.33
N ASP A 408 -25.17 -6.44 -19.75
CA ASP A 408 -25.99 -5.22 -19.71
C ASP A 408 -25.25 -4.07 -19.02
N ASP A 409 -25.56 -2.82 -19.38
CA ASP A 409 -24.96 -1.61 -18.79
C ASP A 409 -25.21 -1.46 -17.28
N THR A 410 -26.07 -2.29 -16.69
CA THR A 410 -26.35 -2.36 -15.25
C THR A 410 -25.36 -3.23 -14.48
N ALA A 411 -24.49 -4.00 -15.15
CA ALA A 411 -23.53 -4.87 -14.50
C ALA A 411 -22.44 -4.07 -13.76
N ALA A 412 -22.10 -4.51 -12.55
CA ALA A 412 -21.16 -3.82 -11.69
C ALA A 412 -19.71 -3.89 -12.23
N SER A 413 -18.91 -2.87 -11.94
CA SER A 413 -17.47 -2.87 -12.25
C SER A 413 -16.64 -3.75 -11.32
N LEU A 414 -17.23 -4.24 -10.23
CA LEU A 414 -16.58 -5.06 -9.21
C LEU A 414 -17.61 -6.03 -8.59
N ILE A 415 -17.27 -7.32 -8.53
CA ILE A 415 -18.08 -8.34 -7.86
C ILE A 415 -17.40 -8.71 -6.55
N PRO A 416 -17.95 -8.30 -5.39
CA PRO A 416 -17.45 -8.73 -4.09
C PRO A 416 -17.93 -10.15 -3.73
N ASP A 417 -17.16 -10.81 -2.87
CA ASP A 417 -17.56 -12.02 -2.13
C ASP A 417 -18.13 -13.19 -2.96
N ILE A 418 -17.54 -13.47 -4.13
CA ILE A 418 -17.87 -14.63 -4.94
C ILE A 418 -17.56 -15.90 -4.14
N PRO A 419 -18.55 -16.74 -3.79
CA PRO A 419 -18.31 -17.94 -3.00
C PRO A 419 -17.62 -19.00 -3.86
N LEU A 420 -16.48 -19.48 -3.38
CA LEU A 420 -15.68 -20.53 -4.02
C LEU A 420 -15.72 -21.86 -3.25
N GLY A 421 -16.33 -21.89 -2.06
CA GLY A 421 -16.49 -23.08 -1.23
C GLY A 421 -15.27 -23.36 -0.34
N ASP A 422 -15.11 -24.63 0.03
CA ASP A 422 -13.99 -25.10 0.85
C ASP A 422 -12.89 -25.66 -0.05
N LEU A 423 -11.63 -25.32 0.24
CA LEU A 423 -10.46 -25.79 -0.52
C LEU A 423 -9.60 -26.72 0.32
N ASN A 424 -9.34 -27.92 -0.20
CA ASN A 424 -8.47 -28.89 0.45
C ASN A 424 -6.98 -28.49 0.30
N PRO A 425 -6.10 -28.96 1.19
CA PRO A 425 -4.65 -28.75 1.07
C PRO A 425 -4.11 -29.07 -0.32
N ASN A 426 -3.31 -28.16 -0.90
CA ASN A 426 -2.73 -28.26 -2.25
C ASN A 426 -3.72 -28.30 -3.42
N GLU A 427 -5.01 -28.08 -3.18
CA GLU A 427 -6.01 -28.02 -4.24
C GLU A 427 -5.81 -26.77 -5.12
N LYS A 428 -6.08 -26.94 -6.42
CA LYS A 428 -6.06 -25.87 -7.42
C LYS A 428 -7.48 -25.61 -7.88
N LEU A 429 -7.91 -24.36 -7.79
CA LEU A 429 -9.20 -23.89 -8.28
C LEU A 429 -9.00 -22.87 -9.39
N ASP A 430 -9.65 -23.08 -10.53
CA ASP A 430 -9.65 -22.16 -11.66
C ASP A 430 -11.04 -21.51 -11.78
N LYS A 431 -11.07 -20.18 -11.84
CA LYS A 431 -12.31 -19.40 -12.00
C LYS A 431 -12.14 -18.36 -13.09
N SER A 432 -13.03 -18.38 -14.08
CA SER A 432 -13.07 -17.38 -15.15
C SER A 432 -13.96 -16.20 -14.75
N VAL A 433 -13.46 -14.99 -14.97
CA VAL A 433 -14.16 -13.72 -14.79
C VAL A 433 -14.15 -13.00 -16.12
N PHE A 434 -15.30 -12.55 -16.59
CA PHE A 434 -15.43 -11.85 -17.87
C PHE A 434 -15.62 -10.36 -17.64
N VAL A 435 -14.96 -9.54 -18.47
CA VAL A 435 -14.93 -8.10 -18.34
C VAL A 435 -15.25 -7.45 -19.69
N ARG A 436 -16.22 -6.54 -19.71
CA ARG A 436 -16.54 -5.69 -20.86
C ARG A 436 -16.11 -4.25 -20.60
N CYS A 437 -15.36 -3.66 -21.53
CA CYS A 437 -14.88 -2.27 -21.45
C CYS A 437 -15.42 -1.45 -22.63
N SER A 438 -16.20 -0.40 -22.36
CA SER A 438 -16.84 0.45 -23.37
C SER A 438 -15.96 1.58 -23.91
N THR A 439 -14.90 1.95 -23.18
CA THR A 439 -13.96 3.02 -23.58
C THR A 439 -12.54 2.50 -23.64
N THR A 440 -11.69 3.14 -24.45
CA THR A 440 -10.27 2.77 -24.60
C THR A 440 -9.42 3.28 -23.43
N GLY A 441 -8.23 2.71 -23.28
CA GLY A 441 -7.23 3.13 -22.29
C GLY A 441 -6.89 2.08 -21.23
N PRO A 442 -5.92 2.38 -20.34
CA PRO A 442 -5.43 1.45 -19.32
C PRO A 442 -6.39 1.38 -18.12
N ARG A 443 -6.62 0.17 -17.62
CA ARG A 443 -7.40 -0.12 -16.41
C ARG A 443 -6.67 -1.11 -15.52
N VAL A 444 -6.71 -0.90 -14.22
CA VAL A 444 -6.17 -1.85 -13.24
C VAL A 444 -7.28 -2.74 -12.74
N PHE A 445 -7.20 -4.02 -13.05
CA PHE A 445 -8.06 -5.07 -12.49
C PHE A 445 -7.38 -5.72 -11.30
N PHE A 446 -8.18 -6.13 -10.31
CA PHE A 446 -7.67 -6.85 -9.16
C PHE A 446 -8.54 -8.06 -8.84
N CYS A 447 -7.88 -9.05 -8.25
CA CYS A 447 -8.50 -10.21 -7.64
C CYS A 447 -7.99 -10.31 -6.21
N LYS A 448 -8.92 -10.34 -5.26
CA LYS A 448 -8.66 -10.40 -3.83
C LYS A 448 -9.32 -11.64 -3.24
N CYS A 449 -8.49 -12.53 -2.72
CA CYS A 449 -8.93 -13.69 -1.95
C CYS A 449 -7.89 -13.99 -0.87
N HIS A 450 -7.99 -13.29 0.26
CA HIS A 450 -6.97 -13.28 1.34
C HIS A 450 -5.56 -12.78 0.94
N LYS A 451 -5.21 -12.81 -0.35
CA LYS A 451 -4.09 -12.15 -1.01
C LYS A 451 -4.64 -11.28 -2.15
N ASP A 452 -4.02 -10.12 -2.36
CA ASP A 452 -4.39 -9.16 -3.40
C ASP A 452 -3.43 -9.31 -4.59
N GLU A 453 -3.95 -9.61 -5.78
CA GLU A 453 -3.21 -9.60 -7.05
C GLU A 453 -3.86 -8.59 -8.01
N THR A 454 -3.03 -7.83 -8.72
CA THR A 454 -3.49 -6.76 -9.62
C THR A 454 -2.82 -6.87 -10.97
N VAL A 455 -3.55 -6.58 -12.04
CA VAL A 455 -3.02 -6.53 -13.41
C VAL A 455 -3.53 -5.30 -14.15
N THR A 456 -2.68 -4.69 -14.96
CA THR A 456 -3.05 -3.54 -15.80
C THR A 456 -3.35 -4.04 -17.20
N ILE A 457 -4.53 -3.68 -17.72
CA ILE A 457 -5.02 -4.12 -19.03
C ILE A 457 -5.35 -2.90 -19.85
N GLU A 458 -4.80 -2.83 -21.05
CA GLU A 458 -5.08 -1.79 -22.02
C GLU A 458 -6.25 -2.21 -22.91
N THR A 459 -7.24 -1.32 -23.08
CA THR A 459 -8.37 -1.52 -24.00
C THR A 459 -8.16 -0.72 -25.29
N VAL A 460 -8.19 -1.40 -26.44
CA VAL A 460 -7.94 -0.82 -27.78
C VAL A 460 -9.11 -1.03 -28.74
N ILE A 461 -9.20 -0.21 -29.79
CA ILE A 461 -10.21 -0.38 -30.85
C ILE A 461 -9.80 -1.55 -31.75
N PRO A 462 -10.69 -2.51 -32.06
CA PRO A 462 -10.32 -3.71 -32.81
C PRO A 462 -10.08 -3.48 -34.32
N PHE A 463 -10.76 -2.51 -34.92
CA PHE A 463 -10.71 -2.27 -36.37
C PHE A 463 -10.50 -0.79 -36.69
N ASP A 464 -9.77 -0.54 -37.77
CA ASP A 464 -9.79 0.72 -38.50
C ASP A 464 -10.62 0.52 -39.78
N VAL A 465 -11.70 1.29 -39.94
CA VAL A 465 -12.64 1.14 -41.04
C VAL A 465 -12.60 2.39 -41.90
N SER A 466 -12.18 2.22 -43.15
CA SER A 466 -12.15 3.31 -44.13
C SER A 466 -13.24 3.12 -45.18
N VAL A 467 -13.86 4.23 -45.58
CA VAL A 467 -15.02 4.23 -46.47
C VAL A 467 -14.72 5.15 -47.65
N LYS A 468 -14.95 4.65 -48.87
CA LYS A 468 -14.72 5.40 -50.12
C LYS A 468 -15.96 5.30 -50.99
N PHE A 469 -16.38 6.45 -51.54
CA PHE A 469 -17.40 6.50 -52.57
C PHE A 469 -16.71 6.55 -53.93
N VAL A 470 -17.06 5.63 -54.81
CA VAL A 470 -16.47 5.56 -56.16
C VAL A 470 -17.55 5.40 -57.22
N SER A 471 -17.28 5.84 -58.44
CA SER A 471 -18.17 5.64 -59.57
C SER A 471 -18.22 4.17 -59.97
N THR A 472 -19.13 3.81 -60.87
CA THR A 472 -19.13 2.47 -61.51
C THR A 472 -17.86 2.17 -62.30
N LYS A 473 -16.99 3.17 -62.52
CA LYS A 473 -15.66 3.06 -63.13
C LYS A 473 -14.52 3.03 -62.10
N LEU A 474 -14.85 2.93 -60.80
CA LEU A 474 -13.89 2.95 -59.68
C LEU A 474 -13.13 4.28 -59.53
N GLU A 475 -13.69 5.39 -60.01
CA GLU A 475 -13.12 6.73 -59.81
C GLU A 475 -13.68 7.35 -58.52
N PRO A 476 -12.87 8.03 -57.69
CA PRO A 476 -13.34 8.61 -56.42
C PRO A 476 -14.40 9.70 -56.64
N LEU A 477 -15.44 9.69 -55.82
CA LEU A 477 -16.55 10.64 -55.84
C LEU A 477 -16.58 11.50 -54.57
N GLU A 478 -16.47 12.81 -54.73
CA GLU A 478 -16.76 13.77 -53.64
C GLU A 478 -18.25 14.08 -53.52
N ARG A 479 -19.00 13.89 -54.61
CA ARG A 479 -20.45 14.12 -54.72
C ARG A 479 -21.09 12.98 -55.50
N VAL A 480 -22.28 12.59 -55.09
CA VAL A 480 -23.08 11.54 -55.76
C VAL A 480 -24.21 12.19 -56.54
N SER A 481 -24.42 11.71 -57.76
CA SER A 481 -25.54 12.13 -58.60
C SER A 481 -26.81 11.37 -58.25
N ILE A 482 -27.92 12.08 -58.15
CA ILE A 482 -29.24 11.50 -57.89
C ILE A 482 -29.64 10.59 -59.06
N ASP A 483 -30.25 9.43 -58.76
CA ASP A 483 -30.67 8.42 -59.74
C ASP A 483 -29.55 7.88 -60.64
N ILE A 484 -28.30 7.93 -60.17
CA ILE A 484 -27.15 7.31 -60.85
C ILE A 484 -26.48 6.34 -59.87
N PRO A 485 -26.24 5.07 -60.29
CA PRO A 485 -25.58 4.10 -59.44
C PRO A 485 -24.13 4.52 -59.15
N PHE A 486 -23.72 4.32 -57.91
CA PHE A 486 -22.35 4.50 -57.42
C PHE A 486 -21.98 3.32 -56.51
N LEU A 487 -20.69 3.16 -56.24
CA LEU A 487 -20.17 2.10 -55.40
C LEU A 487 -19.71 2.67 -54.05
N LEU A 488 -20.10 2.01 -52.97
CA LEU A 488 -19.59 2.24 -51.62
C LEU A 488 -18.58 1.14 -51.31
N MET A 489 -17.32 1.52 -51.20
CA MET A 489 -16.24 0.61 -50.80
C MET A 489 -15.93 0.79 -49.32
N THR A 490 -15.94 -0.30 -48.56
CA THR A 490 -15.59 -0.33 -47.13
C THR A 490 -14.40 -1.25 -46.92
N ASP A 491 -13.28 -0.68 -46.48
CA ASP A 491 -12.06 -1.41 -46.16
C ASP A 491 -11.94 -1.53 -44.63
N VAL A 492 -11.92 -2.77 -44.12
CA VAL A 492 -11.75 -3.09 -42.69
C VAL A 492 -10.34 -3.60 -42.46
N LEU A 493 -9.56 -2.88 -41.66
CA LEU A 493 -8.20 -3.25 -41.27
C LEU A 493 -8.18 -3.72 -39.81
N SER A 494 -7.64 -4.92 -39.56
CA SER A 494 -7.49 -5.45 -38.20
C SER A 494 -6.35 -4.74 -37.46
N SER A 495 -6.69 -4.08 -36.35
CA SER A 495 -5.71 -3.45 -35.43
C SER A 495 -5.37 -4.36 -34.24
N SER A 496 -5.99 -5.53 -34.14
CA SER A 496 -5.76 -6.49 -33.06
C SER A 496 -4.47 -7.30 -33.29
N PRO A 497 -3.65 -7.52 -32.24
CA PRO A 497 -2.50 -8.43 -32.31
C PRO A 497 -2.91 -9.91 -32.28
N TRP A 498 -4.21 -10.20 -32.06
CA TRP A 498 -4.77 -11.54 -32.05
C TRP A 498 -5.70 -11.75 -33.25
N PRO A 499 -5.74 -12.96 -33.85
CA PRO A 499 -6.66 -13.27 -34.94
C PRO A 499 -8.13 -13.10 -34.55
N ILE A 500 -8.89 -12.40 -35.39
CA ILE A 500 -10.32 -12.14 -35.21
C ILE A 500 -11.12 -12.87 -36.29
N MET A 501 -12.15 -13.60 -35.86
CA MET A 501 -13.15 -14.20 -36.74
C MET A 501 -14.26 -13.18 -36.99
N LEU A 502 -14.47 -12.81 -38.26
CA LEU A 502 -15.61 -12.04 -38.71
C LEU A 502 -16.75 -13.02 -39.05
N ALA A 503 -17.84 -12.93 -38.29
CA ALA A 503 -19.01 -13.78 -38.49
C ALA A 503 -19.97 -13.20 -39.54
N SER A 504 -20.11 -11.87 -39.54
CA SER A 504 -20.83 -11.12 -40.56
C SER A 504 -20.40 -9.66 -40.55
N SER A 505 -20.36 -9.06 -41.73
CA SER A 505 -20.36 -7.63 -41.98
C SER A 505 -21.65 -7.31 -42.69
N SER A 506 -22.31 -6.21 -42.32
CA SER A 506 -23.57 -5.84 -42.96
C SER A 506 -23.71 -4.33 -43.05
N LEU A 507 -24.20 -3.89 -44.21
CA LEU A 507 -24.73 -2.57 -44.46
C LEU A 507 -26.23 -2.72 -44.70
N GLU A 508 -26.98 -3.10 -43.67
CA GLU A 508 -28.39 -3.54 -43.76
C GLU A 508 -28.73 -4.41 -45.00
N LEU A 509 -27.79 -5.24 -45.50
CA LEU A 509 -27.98 -6.28 -46.55
C LEU A 509 -26.76 -7.26 -46.58
N ILE A 510 -27.02 -8.54 -46.23
CA ILE A 510 -26.28 -9.83 -46.46
C ILE A 510 -24.89 -10.07 -45.79
N SER A 511 -24.61 -11.33 -45.40
CA SER A 511 -23.55 -11.85 -44.50
C SER A 511 -22.27 -12.39 -45.19
N LEU A 512 -21.11 -12.26 -44.53
CA LEU A 512 -19.78 -12.79 -44.91
C LEU A 512 -19.10 -13.51 -43.72
N THR A 513 -18.42 -14.64 -43.96
CA THR A 513 -17.65 -15.37 -42.92
C THR A 513 -16.17 -15.51 -43.31
N THR A 514 -15.26 -14.83 -42.60
CA THR A 514 -13.80 -14.86 -42.84
C THR A 514 -13.01 -14.63 -41.54
N VAL A 515 -11.69 -14.87 -41.55
CA VAL A 515 -10.78 -14.62 -40.41
C VAL A 515 -9.72 -13.60 -40.85
N LEU A 516 -9.40 -12.62 -40.01
CA LEU A 516 -8.37 -11.61 -40.24
C LEU A 516 -7.22 -11.72 -39.22
N GLU A 517 -6.00 -11.79 -39.71
CA GLU A 517 -4.76 -11.64 -38.93
C GLU A 517 -4.34 -10.17 -38.82
N THR A 518 -3.31 -9.90 -38.02
CA THR A 518 -2.83 -8.54 -37.74
C THR A 518 -2.28 -7.87 -39.01
N GLY A 519 -2.84 -6.71 -39.35
CA GLY A 519 -2.47 -5.97 -40.57
C GLY A 519 -3.13 -6.49 -41.85
N GLU A 520 -3.94 -7.56 -41.79
CA GLU A 520 -4.78 -7.97 -42.91
C GLU A 520 -6.02 -7.09 -43.03
N GLY A 521 -6.49 -6.93 -44.28
CA GLY A 521 -7.66 -6.12 -44.60
C GLY A 521 -8.72 -6.91 -45.38
N ALA A 522 -9.99 -6.63 -45.09
CA ALA A 522 -11.13 -7.08 -45.89
C ALA A 522 -11.79 -5.89 -46.58
N SER A 523 -12.13 -6.03 -47.86
CA SER A 523 -12.81 -4.99 -48.64
C SER A 523 -14.16 -5.47 -49.14
N GLU A 524 -15.18 -4.65 -48.93
CA GLU A 524 -16.54 -4.87 -49.44
C GLU A 524 -16.96 -3.74 -50.37
N CYS A 525 -17.84 -4.05 -51.32
CA CYS A 525 -18.30 -3.11 -52.33
C CYS A 525 -19.81 -3.24 -52.54
N PHE A 526 -20.55 -2.18 -52.23
CA PHE A 526 -22.00 -2.12 -52.38
C PHE A 526 -22.37 -1.18 -53.53
N CYS A 527 -23.18 -1.62 -54.48
CA CYS A 527 -23.73 -0.77 -55.53
C CYS A 527 -25.02 -0.11 -55.05
N LEU A 528 -25.00 1.21 -54.88
CA LEU A 528 -26.08 2.01 -54.30
C LEU A 528 -26.61 3.00 -55.34
N CYS A 529 -27.88 3.39 -55.20
CA CYS A 529 -28.50 4.44 -55.99
C CYS A 529 -29.29 5.36 -55.06
N CYS A 530 -29.10 6.67 -55.16
CA CYS A 530 -29.83 7.63 -54.34
C CYS A 530 -31.18 7.95 -55.01
N PRO A 531 -32.33 7.72 -54.33
CA PRO A 531 -33.64 8.09 -54.86
C PRO A 531 -33.80 9.61 -55.00
N PRO A 532 -34.79 10.08 -55.78
CA PRO A 532 -35.04 11.50 -55.97
C PRO A 532 -35.48 12.16 -54.66
N LEU A 533 -34.79 13.22 -54.26
CA LEU A 533 -35.06 13.96 -53.03
C LEU A 533 -36.42 14.68 -53.08
N THR A 534 -37.18 14.59 -52.01
CA THR A 534 -38.41 15.39 -51.78
C THR A 534 -38.14 16.74 -51.11
N ASN A 535 -36.92 16.94 -50.56
CA ASN A 535 -36.50 18.13 -49.81
C ASN A 535 -35.19 18.72 -50.36
N ASN A 536 -35.00 20.03 -50.21
CA ASN A 536 -33.87 20.81 -50.72
C ASN A 536 -32.51 20.58 -50.00
N ASN A 537 -32.34 19.45 -49.30
CA ASN A 537 -31.11 19.15 -48.57
C ASN A 537 -30.07 18.53 -49.51
N ASN A 538 -28.90 19.16 -49.59
CA ASN A 538 -27.81 18.74 -50.47
C ASN A 538 -26.92 17.62 -49.88
N ALA A 539 -27.32 16.99 -48.77
CA ALA A 539 -26.53 15.93 -48.13
C ALA A 539 -27.44 14.82 -47.56
N VAL A 540 -26.99 13.56 -47.68
CA VAL A 540 -27.69 12.38 -47.17
C VAL A 540 -26.78 11.59 -46.22
N ALA A 541 -27.36 11.11 -45.11
CA ALA A 541 -26.68 10.19 -44.20
C ALA A 541 -26.61 8.80 -44.85
N THR A 542 -25.40 8.26 -45.02
CA THR A 542 -25.20 6.96 -45.69
C THR A 542 -25.54 5.77 -44.79
N GLY A 543 -25.68 5.98 -43.48
CA GLY A 543 -26.11 4.95 -42.51
C GLY A 543 -24.98 4.50 -41.59
N GLN A 544 -25.02 3.23 -41.20
CA GLN A 544 -24.04 2.60 -40.30
C GLN A 544 -23.54 1.28 -40.90
N TYR A 545 -22.28 0.96 -40.64
CA TYR A 545 -21.64 -0.30 -41.01
C TYR A 545 -21.41 -1.14 -39.75
N CYS A 546 -22.00 -2.33 -39.71
CA CYS A 546 -22.02 -3.19 -38.53
C CYS A 546 -21.16 -4.44 -38.78
N ILE A 547 -20.16 -4.63 -37.92
CA ILE A 547 -19.25 -5.78 -37.96
C ILE A 547 -19.53 -6.67 -36.75
N SER A 548 -19.86 -7.94 -36.95
CA SER A 548 -20.04 -8.95 -35.91
C SER A 548 -18.84 -9.89 -35.86
N TRP A 549 -18.19 -9.98 -34.70
CA TRP A 549 -16.89 -10.66 -34.58
C TRP A 549 -16.65 -11.27 -33.19
N ARG A 550 -15.63 -12.14 -33.10
CA ARG A 550 -15.07 -12.65 -31.84
C ARG A 550 -13.62 -13.10 -32.04
N ARG A 551 -12.84 -13.26 -30.97
CA ARG A 551 -11.51 -13.89 -31.10
C ARG A 551 -11.63 -15.33 -31.58
N GLN A 552 -10.67 -15.76 -32.39
CA GLN A 552 -10.59 -17.14 -32.83
C GLN A 552 -10.35 -18.12 -31.66
N SER A 553 -9.65 -17.67 -30.62
CA SER A 553 -9.38 -18.46 -29.41
C SER A 553 -10.56 -18.58 -28.45
N SER A 554 -11.65 -17.84 -28.67
CA SER A 554 -12.83 -17.89 -27.80
C SER A 554 -13.63 -19.17 -28.03
N PRO A 555 -14.31 -19.71 -27.00
CA PRO A 555 -15.19 -20.88 -27.15
C PRO A 555 -16.29 -20.66 -28.20
N SER A 556 -16.76 -21.72 -28.84
CA SER A 556 -17.85 -21.64 -29.84
C SER A 556 -19.13 -21.01 -29.31
N ASP A 557 -19.36 -21.10 -28.01
CA ASP A 557 -20.56 -20.64 -27.32
C ASP A 557 -20.42 -19.20 -26.80
N SER A 558 -19.26 -18.55 -27.05
CA SER A 558 -19.07 -17.13 -26.70
C SER A 558 -19.91 -16.21 -27.60
N PRO A 559 -20.47 -15.13 -27.04
CA PRO A 559 -21.31 -14.21 -27.79
C PRO A 559 -20.50 -13.45 -28.86
N LEU A 560 -21.16 -13.13 -29.97
CA LEU A 560 -20.60 -12.27 -31.01
C LEU A 560 -20.68 -10.80 -30.56
N ILE A 561 -19.58 -10.07 -30.72
CA ILE A 561 -19.49 -8.65 -30.41
C ILE A 561 -19.79 -7.87 -31.68
N GLN A 562 -20.63 -6.84 -31.57
CA GLN A 562 -20.95 -5.96 -32.68
C GLN A 562 -20.20 -4.62 -32.55
N THR A 563 -19.44 -4.26 -33.58
CA THR A 563 -18.83 -2.94 -33.72
C THR A 563 -19.56 -2.18 -34.82
N THR A 564 -20.11 -1.03 -34.46
CA THR A 564 -20.87 -0.17 -35.38
C THR A 564 -20.06 1.07 -35.73
N VAL A 565 -19.83 1.29 -37.02
CA VAL A 565 -19.14 2.45 -37.56
C VAL A 565 -20.16 3.34 -38.27
N THR A 566 -20.21 4.62 -37.90
CA THR A 566 -21.10 5.57 -38.58
C THR A 566 -20.48 5.99 -39.91
N LEU A 567 -21.25 5.86 -40.99
CA LEU A 567 -20.78 6.23 -42.33
C LEU A 567 -20.86 7.75 -42.52
N PRO A 568 -19.92 8.35 -43.27
CA PRO A 568 -19.92 9.79 -43.51
C PRO A 568 -21.15 10.22 -44.30
N HIS A 569 -21.53 11.50 -44.17
CA HIS A 569 -22.55 12.10 -45.03
C HIS A 569 -21.99 12.34 -46.43
N ILE A 570 -22.81 12.09 -47.45
CA ILE A 570 -22.45 12.37 -48.85
C ILE A 570 -23.23 13.55 -49.40
N LEU A 571 -22.54 14.40 -50.14
CA LEU A 571 -23.14 15.53 -50.84
C LEU A 571 -23.79 15.06 -52.15
N LEU A 572 -24.97 15.59 -52.44
CA LEU A 572 -25.76 15.26 -53.62
C LEU A 572 -25.61 16.32 -54.71
N GLU A 573 -25.60 15.86 -55.95
CA GLU A 573 -25.57 16.68 -57.16
C GLU A 573 -26.73 16.30 -58.09
N SER A 574 -27.43 17.30 -58.62
CA SER A 574 -28.43 17.11 -59.67
C SER A 574 -27.76 17.25 -61.04
N VAL A 575 -27.91 16.24 -61.90
CA VAL A 575 -27.38 16.24 -63.26
C VAL A 575 -28.53 16.47 -64.24
N PRO A 576 -28.51 17.57 -65.03
CA PRO A 576 -29.65 17.90 -65.89
C PRO A 576 -29.80 16.95 -67.09
N LEU A 577 -28.70 16.39 -67.59
CA LEU A 577 -28.68 15.35 -68.62
C LEU A 577 -27.88 14.14 -68.13
N TYR A 578 -28.47 12.95 -68.20
CA TYR A 578 -27.72 11.72 -68.03
C TYR A 578 -27.36 11.14 -69.39
N ILE A 579 -26.09 10.82 -69.61
CA ILE A 579 -25.61 10.29 -70.89
C ILE A 579 -24.84 9.01 -70.65
N HIS A 580 -25.22 7.95 -71.36
CA HIS A 580 -24.47 6.69 -71.37
C HIS A 580 -24.30 6.20 -72.80
N ALA A 581 -23.39 5.24 -73.01
CA ALA A 581 -23.08 4.72 -74.34
C ALA A 581 -23.02 3.20 -74.34
N ASP A 582 -23.71 2.59 -75.31
CA ASP A 582 -23.54 1.17 -75.65
C ASP A 582 -22.28 1.03 -76.50
N LEU A 583 -21.23 0.53 -75.86
CA LEU A 583 -19.93 0.29 -76.50
C LEU A 583 -19.67 -1.22 -76.58
N PRO A 584 -19.28 -1.76 -77.74
CA PRO A 584 -18.80 -3.14 -77.83
C PRO A 584 -17.57 -3.40 -76.94
N SER A 585 -17.38 -4.64 -76.49
CA SER A 585 -16.30 -4.99 -75.55
C SER A 585 -14.89 -4.80 -76.13
N PHE A 586 -14.74 -4.82 -77.45
CA PHE A 586 -13.51 -4.48 -78.16
C PHE A 586 -13.81 -4.03 -79.59
N GLY A 587 -12.90 -3.26 -80.18
CA GLY A 587 -12.87 -2.99 -81.62
C GLY A 587 -11.85 -3.87 -82.36
N ARG A 588 -11.89 -3.85 -83.69
CA ARG A 588 -10.84 -4.43 -84.55
C ARG A 588 -10.42 -3.39 -85.58
N VAL A 589 -9.12 -3.37 -85.89
CA VAL A 589 -8.58 -2.45 -86.91
C VAL A 589 -9.30 -2.71 -88.23
N ARG A 590 -9.77 -1.62 -88.86
CA ARG A 590 -10.47 -1.61 -90.15
C ARG A 590 -11.84 -2.32 -90.18
N GLU A 591 -12.49 -2.51 -89.03
CA GLU A 591 -13.87 -2.99 -88.92
C GLU A 591 -14.82 -1.91 -88.35
N SER A 592 -16.12 -2.02 -88.63
CA SER A 592 -17.12 -1.08 -88.10
C SER A 592 -17.35 -1.31 -86.61
N LEU A 593 -17.30 -0.24 -85.83
CA LEU A 593 -17.57 -0.20 -84.38
C LEU A 593 -18.77 0.72 -84.12
N PRO A 594 -20.01 0.18 -84.10
CA PRO A 594 -21.20 0.97 -83.79
C PRO A 594 -21.22 1.32 -82.30
N VAL A 595 -21.40 2.62 -81.99
CA VAL A 595 -21.56 3.14 -80.63
C VAL A 595 -22.83 3.96 -80.55
N ARG A 596 -23.74 3.53 -79.67
CA ARG A 596 -25.02 4.21 -79.45
C ARG A 596 -24.93 5.04 -78.18
N TYR A 597 -25.10 6.34 -78.31
CA TYR A 597 -25.21 7.25 -77.18
C TYR A 597 -26.68 7.46 -76.84
N HIS A 598 -26.99 7.36 -75.56
CA HIS A 598 -28.31 7.58 -74.98
C HIS A 598 -28.25 8.83 -74.12
N ILE A 599 -29.15 9.78 -74.38
CA ILE A 599 -29.15 11.09 -73.73
C ILE A 599 -30.53 11.29 -73.12
N GLU A 600 -30.58 11.19 -71.80
CA GLU A 600 -31.79 11.32 -71.02
C GLU A 600 -31.90 12.74 -70.46
N ASN A 601 -33.01 13.43 -70.77
CA ASN A 601 -33.30 14.72 -70.16
C ASN A 601 -34.00 14.52 -68.81
N ARG A 602 -33.26 14.77 -67.73
CA ARG A 602 -33.75 14.63 -66.35
C ARG A 602 -34.36 15.91 -65.78
N THR A 603 -34.45 16.97 -66.58
CA THR A 603 -35.09 18.22 -66.17
C THR A 603 -36.58 18.24 -66.53
N SER A 604 -37.35 19.08 -65.84
CA SER A 604 -38.77 19.34 -66.12
C SER A 604 -38.98 20.25 -67.35
N LEU A 605 -37.90 20.69 -68.01
CA LEU A 605 -37.94 21.60 -69.16
C LEU A 605 -37.38 20.91 -70.40
N VAL A 606 -37.83 21.32 -71.58
CA VAL A 606 -37.23 20.87 -72.84
C VAL A 606 -35.79 21.36 -72.89
N GLN A 607 -34.84 20.43 -73.01
CA GLN A 607 -33.43 20.76 -73.13
C GLN A 607 -33.02 20.83 -74.59
N GLU A 608 -32.28 21.90 -74.92
CA GLU A 608 -31.62 22.03 -76.21
C GLU A 608 -30.19 21.53 -76.04
N VAL A 609 -29.80 20.55 -76.84
CA VAL A 609 -28.52 19.86 -76.71
C VAL A 609 -27.76 20.05 -78.00
N GLU A 610 -26.58 20.66 -77.90
CA GLU A 610 -25.64 20.80 -78.99
C GLU A 610 -24.53 19.77 -78.82
N MET A 611 -24.44 18.83 -79.76
CA MET A 611 -23.46 17.76 -79.74
C MET A 611 -22.46 17.93 -80.88
N ALA A 612 -21.19 17.71 -80.59
CA ALA A 612 -20.13 17.71 -81.58
C ALA A 612 -19.14 16.57 -81.30
N VAL A 613 -18.79 15.81 -82.33
CA VAL A 613 -17.74 14.78 -82.24
C VAL A 613 -16.41 15.40 -82.65
N GLU A 614 -15.44 15.36 -81.74
CA GLU A 614 -14.08 15.82 -81.99
C GLU A 614 -13.32 14.83 -82.90
N PRO A 615 -12.46 15.31 -83.81
CA PRO A 615 -11.60 14.44 -84.62
C PRO A 615 -10.71 13.55 -83.75
N SER A 616 -10.41 12.34 -84.23
CA SER A 616 -9.48 11.40 -83.60
C SER A 616 -8.54 10.83 -84.64
N ASP A 617 -7.25 10.76 -84.32
CA ASP A 617 -6.24 10.15 -85.19
C ASP A 617 -6.38 8.61 -85.24
N ALA A 618 -6.99 8.02 -84.20
CA ALA A 618 -7.16 6.58 -84.08
C ALA A 618 -8.45 6.05 -84.70
N PHE A 619 -9.43 6.91 -85.02
CA PHE A 619 -10.74 6.51 -85.53
C PHE A 619 -11.24 7.43 -86.65
N MET A 620 -11.69 6.84 -87.75
CA MET A 620 -12.67 7.51 -88.62
C MET A 620 -14.07 7.28 -88.06
N PHE A 621 -15.05 8.09 -88.44
CA PHE A 621 -16.43 7.88 -88.02
C PHE A 621 -17.43 8.28 -89.11
N SER A 622 -18.60 7.67 -89.05
CA SER A 622 -19.77 8.07 -89.85
C SER A 622 -20.94 8.40 -88.92
N GLY A 623 -21.54 9.57 -89.15
CA GLY A 623 -22.57 10.18 -88.31
C GLY A 623 -22.55 11.71 -88.44
N LEU A 624 -23.49 12.39 -87.77
CA LEU A 624 -23.54 13.86 -87.76
C LEU A 624 -22.37 14.41 -86.94
N LYS A 625 -21.39 15.05 -87.59
CA LYS A 625 -20.24 15.66 -86.90
C LYS A 625 -20.66 16.70 -85.86
N GLN A 626 -21.69 17.48 -86.18
CA GLN A 626 -22.33 18.42 -85.27
C GLN A 626 -23.84 18.33 -85.44
N VAL A 627 -24.57 18.27 -84.33
CA VAL A 627 -26.03 18.20 -84.33
C VAL A 627 -26.59 19.02 -83.18
N ARG A 628 -27.69 19.72 -83.43
CA ARG A 628 -28.48 20.42 -82.42
C ARG A 628 -29.86 19.80 -82.37
N LEU A 629 -30.25 19.31 -81.20
CA LEU A 629 -31.48 18.58 -80.99
C LEU A 629 -32.20 19.04 -79.73
N ARG A 630 -33.50 18.77 -79.66
CA ARG A 630 -34.35 19.11 -78.50
C ARG A 630 -34.87 17.83 -77.87
N ILE A 631 -34.62 17.65 -76.58
CA ILE A 631 -35.05 16.47 -75.82
C ILE A 631 -36.17 16.90 -74.87
N LEU A 632 -37.32 16.24 -74.94
CA LEU A 632 -38.47 16.55 -74.07
C LEU A 632 -38.15 16.20 -72.60
N PRO A 633 -38.81 16.85 -71.62
CA PRO A 633 -38.66 16.51 -70.21
C PRO A 633 -38.88 15.01 -69.96
N GLY A 634 -37.97 14.37 -69.20
CA GLY A 634 -38.07 12.95 -68.83
C GLY A 634 -37.92 11.96 -70.00
N SER A 635 -37.58 12.43 -71.20
CA SER A 635 -37.42 11.56 -72.37
C SER A 635 -35.94 11.27 -72.67
N GLU A 636 -35.70 10.13 -73.30
CA GLU A 636 -34.39 9.73 -73.82
C GLU A 636 -34.33 9.93 -75.35
N HIS A 637 -33.19 10.42 -75.83
CA HIS A 637 -32.87 10.48 -77.25
C HIS A 637 -31.61 9.67 -77.56
N GLN A 638 -31.64 8.92 -78.66
CA GLN A 638 -30.55 8.01 -79.04
C GLN A 638 -29.84 8.51 -80.30
N VAL A 639 -28.50 8.50 -80.27
CA VAL A 639 -27.66 8.89 -81.40
C VAL A 639 -26.64 7.78 -81.68
N LEU A 640 -26.63 7.27 -82.92
CA LEU A 640 -25.71 6.21 -83.34
C LEU A 640 -24.53 6.81 -84.13
N TYR A 641 -23.31 6.52 -83.69
CA TYR A 641 -22.07 6.78 -84.43
C TYR A 641 -21.39 5.47 -84.78
N ASN A 642 -21.06 5.28 -86.05
CA ASN A 642 -20.28 4.12 -86.50
C ASN A 642 -18.82 4.54 -86.61
N PHE A 643 -18.00 4.16 -85.62
CA PHE A 643 -16.57 4.38 -85.62
C PHE A 643 -15.84 3.32 -86.45
N TYR A 644 -14.65 3.67 -86.94
CA TYR A 644 -13.81 2.82 -87.77
C TYR A 644 -12.36 2.92 -87.26
N PRO A 645 -11.89 1.95 -86.45
CA PRO A 645 -10.59 2.02 -85.80
C PRO A 645 -9.43 1.86 -86.81
N LEU A 646 -8.44 2.75 -86.74
CA LEU A 646 -7.25 2.76 -87.60
C LEU A 646 -6.01 2.17 -86.93
N MET A 647 -5.95 2.21 -85.59
CA MET A 647 -4.80 1.80 -84.79
C MET A 647 -5.18 0.70 -83.80
N ALA A 648 -4.29 -0.28 -83.58
CA ALA A 648 -4.47 -1.32 -82.57
C ALA A 648 -4.03 -0.85 -81.17
N GLY A 649 -4.41 -1.58 -80.11
CA GLY A 649 -4.10 -1.27 -78.71
C GLY A 649 -5.23 -0.53 -77.98
N TYR A 650 -4.94 0.02 -76.81
CA TYR A 650 -5.90 0.84 -76.06
C TYR A 650 -6.01 2.24 -76.67
N GLN A 651 -7.08 2.46 -77.42
CA GLN A 651 -7.32 3.71 -78.14
C GLN A 651 -8.37 4.57 -77.43
N THR A 652 -8.16 5.88 -77.47
CA THR A 652 -9.11 6.86 -76.93
C THR A 652 -10.23 7.08 -77.94
N LEU A 653 -11.47 6.88 -77.50
CA LEU A 653 -12.65 7.10 -78.33
C LEU A 653 -12.77 8.58 -78.73
N PRO A 654 -13.31 8.89 -79.93
CA PRO A 654 -13.58 10.27 -80.32
C PRO A 654 -14.43 11.00 -79.27
N GLN A 655 -13.99 12.18 -78.85
CA GLN A 655 -14.64 12.88 -77.74
C GLN A 655 -15.98 13.46 -78.20
N LEU A 656 -17.04 13.16 -77.44
CA LEU A 656 -18.34 13.76 -77.63
C LEU A 656 -18.45 15.03 -76.77
N GLY A 657 -18.37 16.19 -77.41
CA GLY A 657 -18.68 17.48 -76.81
C GLY A 657 -20.19 17.68 -76.73
N ILE A 658 -20.72 17.93 -75.54
CA ILE A 658 -22.14 18.17 -75.29
C ILE A 658 -22.29 19.52 -74.58
N ASN A 659 -22.90 20.48 -75.27
CA ASN A 659 -23.17 21.80 -74.75
C ASN A 659 -24.68 21.97 -74.49
N LEU A 660 -25.01 22.61 -73.38
CA LEU A 660 -26.37 22.86 -72.91
C LEU A 660 -26.62 24.36 -72.85
N PRO A 661 -27.12 25.00 -73.93
CA PRO A 661 -27.34 26.45 -73.96
C PRO A 661 -28.28 26.96 -72.85
N ARG A 662 -29.19 26.08 -72.36
CA ARG A 662 -30.16 26.39 -71.29
C ARG A 662 -29.65 26.11 -69.88
N CYS A 663 -28.51 25.43 -69.73
CA CYS A 663 -27.91 25.10 -68.44
C CYS A 663 -26.40 25.44 -68.45
N PRO A 664 -26.03 26.73 -68.44
CA PRO A 664 -24.63 27.16 -68.57
C PRO A 664 -23.74 26.75 -67.39
N SER A 665 -24.34 26.37 -66.26
CA SER A 665 -23.63 25.84 -65.08
C SER A 665 -23.10 24.42 -65.27
N THR A 666 -23.60 23.68 -66.27
CA THR A 666 -23.18 22.30 -66.55
C THR A 666 -22.04 22.32 -67.55
N THR A 667 -20.83 21.98 -67.11
CA THR A 667 -19.67 21.90 -68.00
C THR A 667 -19.70 20.61 -68.82
N THR A 668 -19.16 20.68 -70.02
CA THR A 668 -18.89 19.51 -70.89
C THR A 668 -18.13 18.42 -70.15
N GLN A 669 -17.21 18.80 -69.25
CA GLN A 669 -16.41 17.89 -68.45
C GLN A 669 -17.26 17.07 -67.46
N SER A 670 -18.26 17.68 -66.82
CA SER A 670 -19.14 16.97 -65.87
C SER A 670 -20.01 15.91 -66.54
N LEU A 671 -20.39 16.09 -67.81
CA LEU A 671 -21.16 15.09 -68.57
C LEU A 671 -20.27 14.00 -69.17
N ARG A 672 -19.02 14.34 -69.52
CA ARG A 672 -18.03 13.40 -70.04
C ARG A 672 -17.69 12.27 -69.05
N ARG A 673 -17.81 12.51 -67.73
CA ARG A 673 -17.52 11.49 -66.70
C ARG A 673 -18.35 10.21 -66.86
N PHE A 674 -19.54 10.31 -67.44
CA PHE A 674 -20.43 9.16 -67.65
C PHE A 674 -20.04 8.34 -68.90
N LEU A 675 -19.36 8.93 -69.87
CA LEU A 675 -19.01 8.27 -71.14
C LEU A 675 -17.74 7.42 -71.05
N PRO A 676 -17.65 6.29 -71.80
CA PRO A 676 -16.41 5.54 -71.92
C PRO A 676 -15.36 6.36 -72.67
N GLN A 677 -14.13 6.39 -72.16
CA GLN A 677 -13.04 7.18 -72.76
C GLN A 677 -12.14 6.35 -73.68
N ARG A 678 -11.98 5.06 -73.40
CA ARG A 678 -11.02 4.19 -74.10
C ARG A 678 -11.67 2.86 -74.45
N ILE A 679 -11.22 2.27 -75.55
CA ILE A 679 -11.59 0.92 -75.97
C ILE A 679 -10.32 0.18 -76.42
N PHE A 680 -10.26 -1.12 -76.18
CA PHE A 680 -9.21 -1.95 -76.75
C PHE A 680 -9.54 -2.31 -78.20
N VAL A 681 -8.63 -1.98 -79.12
CA VAL A 681 -8.72 -2.31 -80.55
C VAL A 681 -7.74 -3.44 -80.86
N LYS A 682 -8.26 -4.60 -81.24
CA LYS A 682 -7.46 -5.75 -81.67
C LYS A 682 -6.80 -5.46 -83.02
N PRO A 683 -5.55 -5.92 -83.25
CA PRO A 683 -4.93 -5.85 -84.56
C PRO A 683 -5.73 -6.67 -85.58
N GLN A 684 -5.58 -6.33 -86.86
CA GLN A 684 -6.15 -7.11 -87.94
C GLN A 684 -5.52 -8.52 -87.90
N GLY A 685 -6.32 -9.56 -87.65
CA GLY A 685 -5.83 -10.93 -87.65
C GLY A 685 -5.28 -11.28 -89.04
N ARG A 686 -4.15 -12.00 -89.10
CA ARG A 686 -3.68 -12.60 -90.36
C ARG A 686 -4.77 -13.54 -90.87
N GLN A 687 -5.18 -13.38 -92.12
CA GLN A 687 -5.90 -14.45 -92.81
C GLN A 687 -4.98 -15.67 -92.89
N LEU A 688 -5.52 -16.86 -92.65
CA LEU A 688 -4.77 -18.12 -92.50
C LEU A 688 -4.05 -18.59 -93.78
N ASP A 689 -4.16 -17.87 -94.90
CA ASP A 689 -3.62 -18.29 -96.20
C ASP A 689 -2.27 -17.68 -96.58
N ASP A 690 -1.65 -16.84 -95.75
CA ASP A 690 -0.26 -16.45 -95.94
C ASP A 690 0.68 -17.43 -95.22
N ALA A 691 0.90 -18.56 -95.90
CA ALA A 691 1.95 -19.52 -95.58
C ALA A 691 3.33 -18.86 -95.70
N SER A 692 3.81 -18.21 -94.64
CA SER A 692 5.22 -17.94 -94.51
C SER A 692 5.65 -17.76 -93.04
N ILE A 693 6.79 -18.42 -92.78
CA ILE A 693 7.78 -18.17 -91.72
C ILE A 693 7.73 -19.18 -90.55
N THR A 694 8.45 -20.27 -90.81
CA THR A 694 9.37 -20.94 -89.89
C THR A 694 10.27 -19.96 -89.12
N ALA A 695 10.41 -20.23 -87.82
CA ALA A 695 11.50 -19.83 -86.92
C ALA A 695 11.60 -18.35 -86.48
N ALA A 696 11.26 -18.10 -85.21
CA ALA A 696 12.21 -17.72 -84.16
C ALA A 696 11.61 -18.06 -82.78
#